data_AF-A0A933VEC4-F1
#
_entry.id   AF-A0A933VEC4-F1
#
_cell.length_a   1.000
_cell.length_b   1.000
_cell.length_c   1.000
_cell.angle_alpha   90.00
_cell.angle_beta   90.00
_cell.angle_gamma   90.00
#
_symmetry.space_group_name_H-M   'P 1'
#
loop_
_entity.id
_entity.type
_entity.pdbx_description
1 polymer ?
#
loop_
_entity_poly.entity_id
_entity_poly.type
_entity_poly.pdbx_seq_one_letter_code
_entity_poly.pdbx_strand_id
1 'polypeptide(L)'
;MQSFQSCRIALVLFLLVATSCSPTIASTPTPSVERAADIPAVAIIEPMATATLTKLASPSPGAKQTSVATPTPIRQVIIDSVPITATISTTNSIYTAFDFLRDYLTNRTYPVIIDGTLRAWTNNSVNVMQYAQPLGGVSYWDFWSELENWDSPFFMYNDDDGNWYPYRYDTVRDAKGKDLQAYLLADRKGPGVMDKLWFTQDAVWMLETEESRKNVGPIEDMTFFNEWGNLDKLGTLRIEVDDKIAYDGPIVDWFSGKALALTPELTQILTWRHREYGSIGSIVPIPYQKHLRVLLYNGSKKPKWFMASGVRFSDTTRLRPFATSDLPIAEMARLAPNVSRPESYINTLDGQRAFDLHADANAPATIRFNGAGTVSALQFSIPKRFDPKQLWLRVKYGDDVGSHVPLIVFFGDQKQLVLHRSAPLGIVESADNFIFYSNLPLPFQNSMTIEIENKSTTAIPFTARIALSNETRNSQLRIQYREMEKLSVYGPDYHIDVPGNGKLVGLVLVSEDQGMDSIPRIVDPKNPNAEDPVKRAWTMGYLEGNLHLFDGTGRERIYGGHEDWADAGFYFNRGYSAPVGGSNRPFGGILRYKDGKDGYATIFRYFNDLSAFRFQNGLQMNFGHGTWNNNFPVKFGVTVYYYKES
;
A
#
# COMPACT_ATOMS: atom_id res chain seq x y z
N MET A 1 -37.70 -61.58 -27.74
CA MET A 1 -36.77 -62.26 -26.81
C MET A 1 -36.17 -61.20 -25.91
N GLN A 2 -36.22 -61.46 -24.61
CA GLN A 2 -35.62 -60.77 -23.46
C GLN A 2 -36.05 -59.33 -23.14
N SER A 3 -36.74 -59.27 -22.01
CA SER A 3 -37.25 -58.18 -21.21
C SER A 3 -36.18 -57.54 -20.33
N PHE A 4 -36.30 -56.23 -20.15
CA PHE A 4 -35.68 -55.46 -19.08
C PHE A 4 -36.22 -55.87 -17.71
N GLN A 5 -35.34 -56.18 -16.75
CA GLN A 5 -35.56 -55.91 -15.33
C GLN A 5 -34.25 -55.94 -14.52
N SER A 6 -34.05 -54.84 -13.77
CA SER A 6 -33.52 -54.74 -12.40
C SER A 6 -32.14 -55.33 -12.03
N CYS A 7 -31.26 -54.47 -11.52
CA CYS A 7 -30.59 -54.75 -10.24
C CYS A 7 -30.12 -53.47 -9.53
N ARG A 8 -30.53 -53.33 -8.27
CA ARG A 8 -30.10 -52.34 -7.28
C ARG A 8 -28.76 -52.79 -6.68
N ILE A 9 -27.83 -51.88 -6.42
CA ILE A 9 -26.67 -52.14 -5.55
C ILE A 9 -26.75 -51.22 -4.33
N ALA A 10 -26.56 -51.86 -3.18
CA ALA A 10 -26.71 -51.34 -1.83
C ALA A 10 -25.51 -50.48 -1.42
N LEU A 11 -25.81 -49.44 -0.63
CA LEU A 11 -24.85 -48.61 0.11
C LEU A 11 -24.63 -49.25 1.48
N VAL A 12 -23.41 -49.67 1.80
CA VAL A 12 -23.02 -50.15 3.14
C VAL A 12 -22.09 -49.12 3.79
N LEU A 13 -22.50 -48.70 4.98
CA LEU A 13 -21.86 -47.81 5.94
C LEU A 13 -20.59 -48.46 6.53
N PHE A 14 -19.49 -47.71 6.68
CA PHE A 14 -18.43 -48.04 7.63
C PHE A 14 -17.96 -46.81 8.41
N LEU A 15 -18.09 -46.91 9.74
CA LEU A 15 -17.46 -46.05 10.75
C LEU A 15 -15.94 -46.21 10.70
N LEU A 16 -15.20 -45.11 10.86
CA LEU A 16 -13.77 -45.12 11.19
C LEU A 16 -13.54 -44.49 12.56
N VAL A 17 -13.03 -45.33 13.45
CA VAL A 17 -12.64 -45.08 14.83
C VAL A 17 -11.29 -44.36 14.83
N ALA A 18 -11.19 -43.27 15.59
CA ALA A 18 -9.95 -42.57 15.86
C ALA A 18 -9.10 -43.37 16.86
N THR A 19 -7.86 -43.68 16.48
CA THR A 19 -6.82 -44.18 17.39
C THR A 19 -5.68 -43.16 17.48
N SER A 20 -5.44 -42.73 18.71
CA SER A 20 -4.33 -41.89 19.16
C SER A 20 -3.01 -42.65 19.12
N CYS A 21 -1.98 -42.06 18.54
CA CYS A 21 -0.58 -42.43 18.76
C CYS A 21 0.24 -41.15 18.99
N SER A 22 0.63 -40.92 20.24
CA SER A 22 1.62 -39.92 20.64
C SER A 22 3.01 -40.53 20.59
N PRO A 23 4.02 -39.87 19.99
CA PRO A 23 5.41 -40.24 20.24
C PRO A 23 5.95 -39.50 21.47
N THR A 24 6.51 -40.29 22.38
CA THR A 24 7.24 -39.87 23.58
C THR A 24 8.54 -39.15 23.18
N ILE A 25 8.64 -37.86 23.50
CA ILE A 25 9.90 -37.10 23.40
C ILE A 25 10.62 -37.16 24.75
N ALA A 26 11.88 -37.58 24.71
CA ALA A 26 12.77 -37.68 25.86
C ALA A 26 13.05 -36.29 26.47
N SER A 27 12.93 -36.21 27.80
CA SER A 27 13.23 -35.03 28.61
C SER A 27 14.74 -34.82 28.73
N THR A 28 15.24 -33.70 28.21
CA THR A 28 16.57 -33.16 28.54
C THR A 28 16.53 -32.37 29.86
N PRO A 29 17.59 -32.43 30.68
CA PRO A 29 17.62 -31.82 32.01
C PRO A 29 17.77 -30.30 31.95
N THR A 30 17.00 -29.63 32.80
CA THR A 30 17.04 -28.20 33.09
C THR A 30 18.36 -27.82 33.77
N PRO A 31 19.15 -26.85 33.27
CA PRO A 31 20.25 -26.30 34.05
C PRO A 31 19.73 -25.35 35.12
N SER A 32 20.26 -25.53 36.33
CA SER A 32 20.10 -24.67 37.50
C SER A 32 20.61 -23.25 37.22
N VAL A 33 19.74 -22.26 37.41
CA VAL A 33 20.11 -20.84 37.38
C VAL A 33 20.71 -20.45 38.73
N GLU A 34 22.00 -20.15 38.74
CA GLU A 34 22.70 -19.49 39.84
C GLU A 34 22.18 -18.06 40.04
N ARG A 35 22.01 -17.70 41.31
CA ARG A 35 21.76 -16.32 41.77
C ARG A 35 22.96 -15.44 41.45
N ALA A 36 22.72 -14.33 40.77
CA ALA A 36 23.63 -13.19 40.71
C ALA A 36 23.03 -11.98 41.44
N ALA A 37 23.93 -11.16 41.96
CA ALA A 37 23.80 -10.26 43.10
C ALA A 37 23.07 -8.93 42.85
N ASP A 38 22.61 -8.38 43.98
CA ASP A 38 22.37 -6.99 44.37
C ASP A 38 22.65 -5.87 43.34
N ILE A 39 21.60 -5.13 43.00
CA ILE A 39 21.65 -3.83 42.33
C ILE A 39 21.19 -2.76 43.34
N PRO A 40 21.91 -1.65 43.55
CA PRO A 40 21.54 -0.63 44.52
C PRO A 40 20.38 0.24 44.03
N ALA A 41 19.56 0.67 44.99
CA ALA A 41 18.37 1.48 44.80
C ALA A 41 18.67 2.83 44.11
N VAL A 42 17.88 3.13 43.07
CA VAL A 42 17.84 4.45 42.42
C VAL A 42 16.78 5.30 43.11
N ALA A 43 17.19 6.48 43.56
CA ALA A 43 16.32 7.49 44.16
C ALA A 43 15.32 8.04 43.14
N ILE A 44 14.03 7.97 43.47
CA ILE A 44 12.95 8.61 42.73
C ILE A 44 12.88 10.07 43.18
N ILE A 45 13.12 11.00 42.25
CA ILE A 45 12.84 12.43 42.42
C ILE A 45 11.43 12.67 41.87
N GLU A 46 10.48 12.95 42.75
CA GLU A 46 9.12 13.38 42.38
C GLU A 46 9.12 14.85 41.91
N PRO A 47 8.48 15.18 40.78
CA PRO A 47 8.12 16.56 40.50
C PRO A 47 6.79 16.90 41.16
N MET A 48 6.83 17.82 42.14
CA MET A 48 5.64 18.48 42.68
C MET A 48 5.02 19.40 41.62
N ALA A 49 3.81 19.07 41.15
CA ALA A 49 2.90 20.01 40.52
C ALA A 49 1.60 20.04 41.32
N THR A 50 1.40 21.14 42.04
CA THR A 50 0.24 21.39 42.91
C THR A 50 -0.97 21.79 42.07
N ALA A 51 -1.98 20.93 41.96
CA ALA A 51 -3.30 21.30 41.44
C ALA A 51 -4.20 21.74 42.60
N THR A 52 -4.69 22.98 42.55
CA THR A 52 -5.62 23.55 43.53
C THR A 52 -7.03 23.02 43.27
N LEU A 53 -7.55 22.17 44.14
CA LEU A 53 -8.93 21.66 44.13
C LEU A 53 -9.81 22.54 45.03
N THR A 54 -10.77 23.25 44.44
CA THR A 54 -11.79 24.00 45.19
C THR A 54 -12.81 23.03 45.76
N LYS A 55 -12.97 23.08 47.09
CA LYS A 55 -13.81 22.20 47.92
C LYS A 55 -15.28 22.57 47.78
N LEU A 56 -16.09 21.71 47.14
CA LEU A 56 -17.56 21.77 47.18
C LEU A 56 -18.10 20.87 48.30
N ALA A 57 -19.15 21.36 48.97
CA ALA A 57 -19.71 20.81 50.20
C ALA A 57 -20.33 19.40 50.04
N SER A 58 -20.16 18.57 51.06
CA SER A 58 -20.71 17.22 51.17
C SER A 58 -22.24 17.23 51.37
N PRO A 59 -23.02 16.38 50.66
CA PRO A 59 -24.38 16.07 51.06
C PRO A 59 -24.45 14.79 51.90
N SER A 60 -25.42 14.78 52.84
CA SER A 60 -25.76 13.69 53.75
C SER A 60 -26.21 12.39 53.06
N PRO A 61 -26.08 11.22 53.71
CA PRO A 61 -26.44 9.93 53.13
C PRO A 61 -27.93 9.64 53.29
N GLY A 62 -28.64 9.41 52.18
CA GLY A 62 -30.02 8.94 52.20
C GLY A 62 -30.50 8.44 50.83
N ALA A 63 -31.02 7.22 50.81
CA ALA A 63 -31.75 6.53 49.74
C ALA A 63 -30.96 5.94 48.55
N LYS A 64 -30.95 4.60 48.49
CA LYS A 64 -30.65 3.80 47.28
C LYS A 64 -31.70 4.10 46.21
N GLN A 65 -31.35 4.92 45.21
CA GLN A 65 -32.02 4.95 43.92
C GLN A 65 -31.17 4.16 42.91
N THR A 66 -31.64 2.99 42.51
CA THR A 66 -31.25 2.35 41.25
C THR A 66 -31.90 3.13 40.10
N SER A 67 -31.33 4.27 39.75
CA SER A 67 -31.54 4.88 38.44
C SER A 67 -30.38 4.47 37.55
N VAL A 68 -30.61 3.50 36.66
CA VAL A 68 -29.77 3.35 35.46
C VAL A 68 -30.10 4.55 34.59
N ALA A 69 -29.45 5.68 34.86
CA ALA A 69 -29.54 6.85 34.01
C ALA A 69 -28.95 6.43 32.66
N THR A 70 -29.81 6.26 31.66
CA THR A 70 -29.36 6.09 30.29
C THR A 70 -28.61 7.39 29.93
N PRO A 71 -27.30 7.34 29.62
CA PRO A 71 -26.54 8.55 29.32
C PRO A 71 -27.24 9.30 28.19
N THR A 72 -27.51 10.59 28.41
CA THR A 72 -28.10 11.44 27.36
C THR A 72 -27.09 11.54 26.23
N PRO A 73 -27.48 11.18 25.00
CA PRO A 73 -26.54 11.13 23.88
C PRO A 73 -25.98 12.53 23.59
N ILE A 74 -24.66 12.62 23.54
CA ILE A 74 -23.95 13.86 23.24
C ILE A 74 -23.93 14.05 21.73
N ARG A 75 -24.49 15.16 21.25
CA ARG A 75 -24.48 15.51 19.81
C ARG A 75 -23.26 16.33 19.40
N GLN A 76 -22.69 17.08 20.33
CA GLN A 76 -21.59 17.99 20.06
C GLN A 76 -20.56 17.93 21.19
N VAL A 77 -19.30 17.83 20.81
CA VAL A 77 -18.15 17.93 21.70
C VAL A 77 -17.25 19.07 21.22
N ILE A 78 -16.79 19.91 22.14
CA ILE A 78 -15.81 20.96 21.88
C ILE A 78 -14.54 20.62 22.67
N ILE A 79 -13.39 20.65 22.00
CA ILE A 79 -12.08 20.33 22.56
C ILE A 79 -11.16 21.52 22.31
N ASP A 80 -10.68 22.15 23.37
CA ASP A 80 -9.68 23.20 23.28
C ASP A 80 -8.28 22.58 23.16
N SER A 81 -7.44 23.13 22.26
CA SER A 81 -6.05 22.73 22.13
C SER A 81 -5.26 23.10 23.38
N VAL A 82 -4.31 22.25 23.76
CA VAL A 82 -3.29 22.58 24.77
C VAL A 82 -2.34 23.64 24.18
N PRO A 83 -1.84 24.61 24.97
CA PRO A 83 -0.87 25.60 24.48
C PRO A 83 0.33 24.95 23.81
N ILE A 84 0.66 25.43 22.61
CA ILE A 84 1.72 24.86 21.78
C ILE A 84 3.06 25.50 22.16
N THR A 85 4.05 24.66 22.45
CA THR A 85 5.47 25.06 22.43
C THR A 85 6.10 24.36 21.23
N ALA A 86 6.05 24.99 20.05
CA ALA A 86 6.63 24.41 18.84
C ALA A 86 8.10 24.82 18.73
N THR A 87 9.00 23.85 18.86
CA THR A 87 10.42 24.03 18.51
C THR A 87 10.63 23.37 17.15
N ILE A 88 10.71 24.17 16.08
CA ILE A 88 11.11 23.67 14.76
C ILE A 88 12.64 23.58 14.77
N SER A 89 13.17 22.37 14.97
CA SER A 89 14.61 22.11 14.82
C SER A 89 14.96 22.05 13.34
N THR A 90 15.47 23.15 12.78
CA THR A 90 16.03 23.22 11.42
C THR A 90 17.49 22.76 11.38
N THR A 91 17.80 21.63 12.01
CA THR A 91 19.18 21.11 11.99
C THR A 91 19.50 20.50 10.64
N ASN A 92 20.76 20.65 10.21
CA ASN A 92 21.43 19.90 9.15
C ASN A 92 21.47 18.40 9.51
N SER A 93 20.30 17.75 9.56
CA SER A 93 20.18 16.36 9.93
C SER A 93 20.70 15.49 8.78
N ILE A 94 21.55 14.52 9.13
CA ILE A 94 21.93 13.45 8.20
C ILE A 94 20.82 12.40 8.28
N TYR A 95 20.05 12.22 7.20
CA TYR A 95 18.98 11.23 7.18
C TYR A 95 19.55 9.82 6.99
N THR A 96 18.97 8.87 7.70
CA THR A 96 19.35 7.45 7.66
C THR A 96 18.22 6.60 7.10
N ALA A 97 18.49 5.34 6.74
CA ALA A 97 17.45 4.38 6.35
C ALA A 97 16.36 4.26 7.42
N PHE A 98 16.74 4.35 8.70
CA PHE A 98 15.80 4.28 9.80
C PHE A 98 14.90 5.51 9.91
N ASP A 99 15.34 6.71 9.54
CA ASP A 99 14.46 7.88 9.56
C ASP A 99 13.26 7.70 8.62
N PHE A 100 13.52 7.16 7.41
CA PHE A 100 12.46 6.83 6.45
C PHE A 100 11.58 5.66 6.92
N LEU A 101 12.18 4.62 7.51
CA LEU A 101 11.44 3.46 8.05
C LEU A 101 10.61 3.82 9.28
N ARG A 102 11.10 4.70 10.14
CA ARG A 102 10.35 5.17 11.32
C ARG A 102 9.07 5.83 10.87
N ASP A 103 9.11 6.67 9.85
CA ASP A 103 7.92 7.36 9.33
C ASP A 103 6.93 6.35 8.73
N TYR A 104 7.44 5.33 8.02
CA TYR A 104 6.65 4.19 7.54
C TYR A 104 6.01 3.38 8.68
N LEU A 105 6.78 3.04 9.70
CA LEU A 105 6.34 2.23 10.86
C LEU A 105 5.56 3.03 11.90
N THR A 106 5.42 4.34 11.75
CA THR A 106 4.62 5.18 12.64
C THR A 106 3.41 5.78 11.94
N ASN A 107 3.14 5.41 10.67
CA ASN A 107 2.07 6.00 9.85
C ASN A 107 2.14 7.54 9.76
N ARG A 108 3.30 8.14 10.07
CA ARG A 108 3.52 9.57 9.96
C ARG A 108 3.82 9.89 8.49
N THR A 109 2.78 10.13 7.71
CA THR A 109 2.88 10.60 6.31
C THR A 109 3.20 12.10 6.19
N TYR A 110 3.76 12.67 7.27
CA TYR A 110 4.17 14.07 7.33
C TYR A 110 5.58 14.22 6.79
N PRO A 111 5.79 15.05 5.75
CA PRO A 111 7.15 15.30 5.30
C PRO A 111 7.93 16.02 6.40
N VAL A 112 8.90 15.31 6.98
CA VAL A 112 10.06 15.92 7.63
C VAL A 112 11.11 16.31 6.58
N ILE A 113 11.05 15.72 5.39
CA ILE A 113 12.11 15.88 4.39
C ILE A 113 11.62 16.84 3.31
N ILE A 114 12.01 18.09 3.56
CA ILE A 114 11.62 19.30 2.86
C ILE A 114 12.75 19.63 1.91
N ASP A 115 12.62 19.19 0.67
CA ASP A 115 13.12 20.02 -0.42
C ASP A 115 12.14 19.92 -1.60
N GLY A 116 11.74 21.06 -2.15
CA GLY A 116 10.90 21.15 -3.34
C GLY A 116 11.57 20.58 -4.59
N THR A 117 12.84 20.19 -4.49
CA THR A 117 13.64 19.62 -5.57
C THR A 117 13.57 18.10 -5.69
N LEU A 118 12.70 17.41 -4.93
CA LEU A 118 12.56 15.95 -5.00
C LEU A 118 12.21 15.51 -6.43
N ARG A 119 13.14 14.81 -7.09
CA ARG A 119 12.91 14.20 -8.41
C ARG A 119 12.72 12.71 -8.22
N ALA A 120 11.51 12.23 -8.45
CA ALA A 120 11.26 10.80 -8.44
C ALA A 120 11.84 10.15 -9.69
N TRP A 121 12.27 8.90 -9.55
CA TRP A 121 12.78 8.12 -10.65
C TRP A 121 12.27 6.68 -10.55
N THR A 122 12.11 6.04 -11.70
CA THR A 122 11.70 4.66 -11.84
C THR A 122 12.52 4.01 -12.95
N ASN A 123 13.11 2.86 -12.66
CA ASN A 123 13.69 1.93 -13.62
C ASN A 123 12.83 0.69 -13.63
N ASN A 124 12.26 0.33 -14.77
CA ASN A 124 11.40 -0.84 -14.92
C ASN A 124 11.56 -1.47 -16.30
N SER A 125 10.89 -2.61 -16.48
CA SER A 125 10.86 -3.36 -17.74
C SER A 125 9.99 -2.75 -18.85
N VAL A 126 9.85 -1.42 -18.88
CA VAL A 126 8.98 -0.72 -19.83
C VAL A 126 9.59 -0.72 -21.23
N ASN A 127 8.77 -1.12 -22.20
CA ASN A 127 9.07 -0.96 -23.63
C ASN A 127 8.74 0.48 -24.08
N VAL A 128 9.75 1.32 -24.25
CA VAL A 128 9.58 2.75 -24.56
C VAL A 128 9.21 3.02 -26.02
N MET A 129 9.34 2.08 -26.96
CA MET A 129 8.84 2.30 -28.32
C MET A 129 7.31 2.44 -28.37
N GLN A 130 6.62 1.97 -27.34
CA GLN A 130 5.17 2.10 -27.23
C GLN A 130 4.74 3.50 -26.76
N TYR A 131 5.65 4.36 -26.25
CA TYR A 131 5.33 5.74 -25.81
C TYR A 131 4.74 6.64 -26.91
N ALA A 132 5.01 6.35 -28.18
CA ALA A 132 4.82 7.29 -29.28
C ALA A 132 3.56 7.04 -30.14
N GLN A 133 2.48 6.50 -29.57
CA GLN A 133 1.19 6.39 -30.27
C GLN A 133 0.33 7.66 -30.06
N PRO A 134 0.03 8.45 -31.10
CA PRO A 134 -0.67 9.75 -30.97
C PRO A 134 -2.12 9.68 -30.44
N LEU A 135 -2.69 8.48 -30.30
CA LEU A 135 -4.11 8.28 -30.01
C LEU A 135 -4.43 8.01 -28.54
N GLY A 136 -3.43 8.02 -27.65
CA GLY A 136 -3.62 7.69 -26.23
C GLY A 136 -3.95 6.21 -26.00
N GLY A 137 -3.81 5.73 -24.76
CA GLY A 137 -4.09 4.34 -24.40
C GLY A 137 -2.95 3.34 -24.67
N VAL A 138 -1.70 3.75 -24.49
CA VAL A 138 -0.61 2.76 -24.44
C VAL A 138 -0.90 1.81 -23.28
N SER A 139 -0.86 0.49 -23.46
CA SER A 139 -0.50 -0.39 -22.33
C SER A 139 0.96 -0.73 -22.53
N TYR A 140 1.75 -0.52 -21.49
CA TYR A 140 3.13 -0.94 -21.54
C TYR A 140 3.14 -2.45 -21.38
N TRP A 141 3.59 -3.16 -22.40
CA TRP A 141 3.93 -4.56 -22.20
C TRP A 141 5.30 -4.61 -21.53
N ASP A 142 5.27 -4.79 -20.21
CA ASP A 142 6.42 -4.58 -19.30
C ASP A 142 7.34 -5.79 -19.19
N PHE A 143 7.72 -6.47 -20.29
CA PHE A 143 8.57 -7.66 -20.16
C PHE A 143 9.62 -7.84 -21.24
N TRP A 144 10.81 -8.28 -20.81
CA TRP A 144 11.79 -8.87 -21.71
C TRP A 144 11.39 -10.31 -22.05
N SER A 145 11.16 -10.57 -23.34
CA SER A 145 11.12 -11.94 -23.87
C SER A 145 12.48 -12.63 -23.69
N GLU A 146 12.53 -13.97 -23.69
CA GLU A 146 13.81 -14.68 -23.61
C GLU A 146 14.70 -14.39 -24.83
N LEU A 147 14.08 -14.13 -25.98
CA LEU A 147 14.75 -13.86 -27.26
C LEU A 147 15.37 -12.46 -27.37
N GLU A 148 14.89 -11.48 -26.60
CA GLU A 148 15.39 -10.11 -26.67
C GLU A 148 16.69 -9.91 -25.90
N ASN A 149 17.66 -9.23 -26.49
CA ASN A 149 18.87 -8.85 -25.75
C ASN A 149 18.53 -7.83 -24.67
N TRP A 150 19.27 -7.88 -23.56
CA TRP A 150 19.08 -6.94 -22.44
C TRP A 150 19.29 -5.49 -22.84
N ASP A 151 20.22 -5.25 -23.77
CA ASP A 151 20.57 -3.94 -24.33
C ASP A 151 19.74 -3.55 -25.55
N SER A 152 18.57 -4.19 -25.72
CA SER A 152 17.59 -3.80 -26.73
C SER A 152 17.23 -2.32 -26.59
N PRO A 153 17.20 -1.54 -27.69
CA PRO A 153 16.82 -0.13 -27.65
C PRO A 153 15.34 0.08 -27.31
N PHE A 154 14.56 -1.00 -27.21
CA PHE A 154 13.15 -0.95 -26.85
C PHE A 154 12.94 -0.83 -25.34
N PHE A 155 13.91 -1.27 -24.54
CA PHE A 155 13.83 -1.15 -23.08
C PHE A 155 14.85 -0.13 -22.61
N MET A 156 14.36 0.97 -22.05
CA MET A 156 15.19 2.09 -21.65
C MET A 156 14.84 2.54 -20.24
N TYR A 157 15.82 3.12 -19.55
CA TYR A 157 15.61 3.83 -18.29
C TYR A 157 15.99 5.30 -18.44
N ASN A 158 15.37 6.15 -17.63
CA ASN A 158 15.64 7.58 -17.59
C ASN A 158 16.68 7.90 -16.51
N ASP A 159 17.77 8.59 -16.82
CA ASP A 159 18.75 9.04 -15.81
C ASP A 159 18.21 10.20 -14.93
N ASP A 160 19.05 10.74 -14.06
CA ASP A 160 18.62 11.82 -13.15
C ASP A 160 18.48 13.19 -13.84
N ASP A 161 18.88 13.26 -15.11
CA ASP A 161 18.86 14.44 -15.97
C ASP A 161 17.73 14.38 -17.01
N GLY A 162 16.91 13.32 -17.02
CA GLY A 162 15.80 13.19 -17.96
C GLY A 162 16.17 12.44 -19.25
N ASN A 163 17.39 11.94 -19.39
CA ASN A 163 17.84 11.27 -20.61
C ASN A 163 17.54 9.78 -20.58
N TRP A 164 17.05 9.25 -21.70
CA TRP A 164 16.77 7.82 -21.85
C TRP A 164 18.00 7.05 -22.34
N TYR A 165 18.31 5.93 -21.69
CA TYR A 165 19.37 5.00 -22.10
C TYR A 165 18.82 3.59 -22.20
N PRO A 166 19.24 2.80 -23.20
CA PRO A 166 19.03 1.37 -23.17
C PRO A 166 19.63 0.78 -21.90
N TYR A 167 18.99 -0.29 -21.41
CA TYR A 167 19.61 -1.11 -20.38
C TYR A 167 20.97 -1.63 -20.87
N ARG A 168 21.89 -1.87 -19.94
CA ARG A 168 23.24 -2.33 -20.27
C ARG A 168 23.69 -3.45 -19.37
N TYR A 169 24.64 -4.21 -19.88
CA TYR A 169 25.44 -5.09 -19.07
C TYR A 169 26.54 -4.30 -18.37
N ASP A 170 26.96 -4.82 -17.22
CA ASP A 170 28.12 -4.34 -16.49
C ASP A 170 29.03 -5.52 -16.11
N THR A 171 30.18 -5.24 -15.51
CA THR A 171 31.12 -6.25 -15.03
C THR A 171 31.22 -6.20 -13.52
N VAL A 172 30.98 -7.35 -12.89
CA VAL A 172 31.17 -7.58 -11.45
C VAL A 172 32.33 -8.54 -11.27
N ARG A 173 33.25 -8.24 -10.34
CA ARG A 173 34.28 -9.19 -9.92
C ARG A 173 33.78 -10.06 -8.78
N ASP A 174 33.89 -11.37 -8.94
CA ASP A 174 33.63 -12.32 -7.86
C ASP A 174 34.75 -12.33 -6.81
N ALA A 175 34.57 -13.10 -5.73
CA ALA A 175 35.55 -13.22 -4.67
C ALA A 175 36.92 -13.80 -5.11
N LYS A 176 36.99 -14.40 -6.31
CA LYS A 176 38.22 -14.93 -6.91
C LYS A 176 38.85 -13.94 -7.91
N GLY A 177 38.27 -12.75 -8.05
CA GLY A 177 38.71 -11.73 -9.01
C GLY A 177 38.32 -12.02 -10.46
N LYS A 178 37.43 -13.00 -10.71
CA LYS A 178 36.93 -13.28 -12.05
C LYS A 178 35.86 -12.25 -12.42
N ASP A 179 36.00 -11.67 -13.61
CA ASP A 179 34.99 -10.80 -14.20
C ASP A 179 33.75 -11.63 -14.61
N LEU A 180 32.58 -11.21 -14.14
CA LEU A 180 31.27 -11.77 -14.43
C LEU A 180 30.39 -10.69 -15.06
N GLN A 181 29.64 -11.07 -16.10
CA GLN A 181 28.65 -10.19 -16.70
C GLN A 181 27.45 -10.04 -15.76
N ALA A 182 26.99 -8.80 -15.57
CA ALA A 182 25.87 -8.45 -14.71
C ALA A 182 24.82 -7.62 -15.47
N TYR A 183 23.55 -7.82 -15.15
CA TYR A 183 22.43 -6.99 -15.59
C TYR A 183 22.33 -5.76 -14.69
N LEU A 184 22.56 -4.56 -15.23
CA LEU A 184 22.43 -3.31 -14.48
C LEU A 184 20.96 -2.90 -14.41
N LEU A 185 20.36 -2.95 -13.22
CA LEU A 185 18.96 -2.60 -13.01
C LEU A 185 18.76 -1.12 -12.69
N ALA A 186 19.69 -0.54 -11.92
CA ALA A 186 19.68 0.87 -11.56
C ALA A 186 21.11 1.42 -11.42
N ASP A 187 21.28 2.67 -11.84
CA ASP A 187 22.54 3.44 -11.78
C ASP A 187 22.16 4.91 -11.56
N ARG A 188 22.33 5.40 -10.32
CA ARG A 188 21.77 6.68 -9.85
C ARG A 188 22.78 7.52 -9.13
N LYS A 189 22.86 8.82 -9.44
CA LYS A 189 23.86 9.75 -8.89
C LYS A 189 23.25 10.74 -7.89
N GLY A 190 24.12 11.27 -7.04
CA GLY A 190 23.78 12.31 -6.07
C GLY A 190 23.13 11.77 -4.80
N PRO A 191 22.62 12.65 -3.92
CA PRO A 191 21.87 12.21 -2.77
C PRO A 191 20.49 11.70 -3.21
N GLY A 192 20.18 10.45 -2.86
CA GLY A 192 18.89 9.85 -3.16
C GLY A 192 18.55 8.71 -2.22
N VAL A 193 17.33 8.20 -2.35
CA VAL A 193 16.87 6.99 -1.69
C VAL A 193 16.16 6.14 -2.73
N MET A 194 16.59 4.90 -2.92
CA MET A 194 15.74 3.89 -3.56
C MET A 194 14.73 3.41 -2.52
N ASP A 195 13.45 3.57 -2.81
CA ASP A 195 12.36 3.31 -1.88
C ASP A 195 11.64 1.98 -2.17
N LYS A 196 11.86 1.41 -3.35
CA LYS A 196 11.28 0.14 -3.75
C LYS A 196 12.17 -0.63 -4.71
N LEU A 197 12.19 -1.94 -4.53
CA LEU A 197 12.70 -2.92 -5.49
C LEU A 197 11.68 -4.05 -5.63
N TRP A 198 11.28 -4.40 -6.85
CA TRP A 198 10.26 -5.40 -7.15
C TRP A 198 10.66 -6.26 -8.35
N PHE A 199 10.22 -7.53 -8.37
CA PHE A 199 10.51 -8.51 -9.42
C PHE A 199 9.36 -9.47 -9.69
N THR A 200 9.32 -9.94 -10.94
CA THR A 200 8.68 -11.21 -11.32
C THR A 200 9.46 -11.89 -12.45
N GLN A 201 9.45 -13.24 -12.56
CA GLN A 201 10.42 -13.93 -13.43
C GLN A 201 9.87 -15.00 -14.38
N ASP A 202 8.72 -15.63 -14.15
CA ASP A 202 8.24 -16.70 -15.06
C ASP A 202 6.72 -16.66 -15.27
N ALA A 203 6.27 -16.01 -16.36
CA ALA A 203 4.87 -16.06 -16.79
C ALA A 203 4.63 -17.23 -17.75
N VAL A 204 4.04 -18.31 -17.25
CA VAL A 204 4.02 -19.58 -17.98
C VAL A 204 2.98 -19.68 -19.11
N TRP A 205 2.20 -18.64 -19.40
CA TRP A 205 1.42 -18.52 -20.65
C TRP A 205 2.21 -17.85 -21.78
N MET A 206 3.37 -17.28 -21.50
CA MET A 206 4.33 -16.83 -22.52
C MET A 206 5.23 -17.98 -22.95
N LEU A 207 4.60 -19.10 -23.29
CA LEU A 207 5.23 -20.22 -23.97
C LEU A 207 5.51 -19.72 -25.40
N GLU A 208 6.64 -19.03 -25.53
CA GLU A 208 7.11 -18.37 -26.74
C GLU A 208 7.27 -19.37 -27.90
N THR A 209 7.45 -20.66 -27.59
CA THR A 209 7.58 -21.72 -28.59
C THR A 209 6.37 -22.65 -28.61
N GLU A 210 6.01 -23.13 -29.80
CA GLU A 210 4.95 -24.12 -29.99
C GLU A 210 5.20 -25.40 -29.19
N GLU A 211 6.47 -25.77 -28.99
CA GLU A 211 6.91 -26.90 -28.17
C GLU A 211 6.65 -26.66 -26.69
N SER A 212 6.93 -25.45 -26.20
CA SER A 212 6.59 -25.07 -24.83
C SER A 212 5.08 -25.10 -24.59
N ARG A 213 4.23 -24.75 -25.58
CA ARG A 213 2.76 -24.90 -25.48
C ARG A 213 2.27 -26.35 -25.47
N LYS A 214 2.92 -27.24 -26.24
CA LYS A 214 2.56 -28.66 -26.32
C LYS A 214 2.87 -29.44 -25.04
N ASN A 215 3.85 -28.97 -24.25
CA ASN A 215 4.27 -29.61 -23.01
C ASN A 215 3.45 -29.19 -21.78
N VAL A 216 2.57 -28.21 -21.94
CA VAL A 216 1.67 -27.77 -20.88
C VAL A 216 0.34 -28.45 -21.14
N GLY A 217 -0.08 -29.30 -20.20
CA GLY A 217 -1.39 -29.92 -20.24
C GLY A 217 -2.52 -28.87 -20.25
N PRO A 218 -3.79 -29.30 -20.13
CA PRO A 218 -4.91 -28.38 -20.05
C PRO A 218 -4.65 -27.26 -19.01
N ILE A 219 -4.93 -26.01 -19.38
CA ILE A 219 -4.73 -24.78 -18.57
C ILE A 219 -5.43 -24.84 -17.19
N GLU A 220 -6.28 -25.84 -16.97
CA GLU A 220 -7.01 -26.09 -15.73
C GLU A 220 -6.15 -26.63 -14.58
N ASP A 221 -4.91 -27.07 -14.82
CA ASP A 221 -3.98 -27.51 -13.77
C ASP A 221 -3.18 -26.33 -13.18
N MET A 222 -3.70 -25.75 -12.09
CA MET A 222 -3.10 -24.59 -11.40
C MET A 222 -1.73 -24.86 -10.76
N THR A 223 -1.24 -26.11 -10.67
CA THR A 223 0.09 -26.43 -10.13
C THR A 223 1.23 -25.80 -10.94
N PHE A 224 0.92 -25.39 -12.17
CA PHE A 224 1.82 -24.76 -13.13
C PHE A 224 2.20 -23.30 -12.78
N PHE A 225 1.41 -22.59 -11.97
CA PHE A 225 1.67 -21.19 -11.59
C PHE A 225 2.73 -21.03 -10.47
N ASN A 226 3.31 -22.13 -9.98
CA ASN A 226 4.26 -22.12 -8.86
C ASN A 226 5.66 -21.53 -9.18
N GLU A 227 5.92 -21.09 -10.42
CA GLU A 227 7.22 -20.57 -10.85
C GLU A 227 7.32 -19.04 -10.96
N TRP A 228 6.21 -18.33 -10.87
CA TRP A 228 6.09 -16.89 -11.16
C TRP A 228 7.11 -16.01 -10.42
N GLY A 229 7.35 -16.34 -9.15
CA GLY A 229 8.32 -15.67 -8.29
C GLY A 229 9.55 -16.52 -7.96
N ASN A 230 10.00 -17.38 -8.88
CA ASN A 230 11.18 -18.23 -8.64
C ASN A 230 12.50 -17.45 -8.81
N LEU A 231 12.80 -16.60 -7.83
CA LEU A 231 14.04 -15.82 -7.78
C LEU A 231 15.33 -16.64 -7.82
N ASP A 232 15.28 -17.94 -7.51
CA ASP A 232 16.46 -18.82 -7.49
C ASP A 232 17.15 -18.84 -8.87
N LYS A 233 16.42 -18.54 -9.95
CA LYS A 233 16.95 -18.45 -11.33
C LYS A 233 17.63 -17.11 -11.65
N LEU A 234 17.40 -16.03 -10.89
CA LEU A 234 18.11 -14.73 -11.07
C LEU A 234 19.53 -14.71 -10.47
N GLY A 235 19.85 -15.67 -9.60
CA GLY A 235 21.18 -15.79 -9.02
C GLY A 235 21.45 -14.78 -7.90
N THR A 236 22.43 -13.90 -8.13
CA THR A 236 23.01 -13.04 -7.10
C THR A 236 22.60 -11.59 -7.32
N LEU A 237 22.08 -10.95 -6.27
CA LEU A 237 21.79 -9.52 -6.22
C LEU A 237 22.98 -8.81 -5.57
N ARG A 238 23.50 -7.80 -6.26
CA ARG A 238 24.48 -6.86 -5.73
C ARG A 238 23.88 -5.46 -5.63
N ILE A 239 24.04 -4.83 -4.47
CA ILE A 239 23.68 -3.44 -4.23
C ILE A 239 24.95 -2.72 -3.80
N GLU A 240 25.37 -1.75 -4.61
CA GLU A 240 26.50 -0.88 -4.33
C GLU A 240 25.99 0.52 -3.99
N VAL A 241 26.49 1.07 -2.89
CA VAL A 241 26.10 2.37 -2.34
C VAL A 241 27.38 3.15 -2.04
N ASP A 242 27.53 4.30 -2.68
CA ASP A 242 28.69 5.19 -2.55
C ASP A 242 30.03 4.45 -2.64
N ASP A 243 30.20 3.69 -3.73
CA ASP A 243 31.38 2.90 -4.07
C ASP A 243 31.67 1.73 -3.09
N LYS A 244 30.70 1.36 -2.24
CA LYS A 244 30.79 0.23 -1.32
C LYS A 244 29.72 -0.80 -1.62
N ILE A 245 30.07 -2.08 -1.48
CA ILE A 245 29.10 -3.17 -1.55
C ILE A 245 28.28 -3.16 -0.26
N ALA A 246 27.01 -2.76 -0.34
CA ALA A 246 26.08 -2.83 0.78
C ALA A 246 25.47 -4.23 0.91
N TYR A 247 25.29 -4.93 -0.22
CA TYR A 247 24.82 -6.30 -0.26
C TYR A 247 25.37 -7.02 -1.50
N ASP A 248 25.77 -8.28 -1.34
CA ASP A 248 26.20 -9.15 -2.43
C ASP A 248 25.90 -10.61 -2.07
N GLY A 249 24.78 -11.15 -2.56
CA GLY A 249 24.32 -12.47 -2.15
C GLY A 249 23.10 -12.96 -2.92
N PRO A 250 22.62 -14.19 -2.63
CA PRO A 250 21.47 -14.77 -3.32
C PRO A 250 20.26 -13.84 -3.22
N ILE A 251 19.64 -13.48 -4.35
CA ILE A 251 18.50 -12.52 -4.36
C ILE A 251 17.37 -12.94 -3.40
N VAL A 252 17.19 -14.24 -3.18
CA VAL A 252 16.24 -14.82 -2.23
C VAL A 252 16.46 -14.38 -0.78
N ASP A 253 17.71 -14.17 -0.37
CA ASP A 253 18.05 -13.76 0.99
C ASP A 253 17.63 -12.30 1.23
N TRP A 254 17.64 -11.46 0.20
CA TRP A 254 17.10 -10.09 0.28
C TRP A 254 15.59 -10.09 0.50
N PHE A 255 14.84 -10.77 -0.36
CA PHE A 255 13.36 -10.76 -0.33
C PHE A 255 12.74 -11.63 0.76
N SER A 256 13.52 -12.49 1.41
CA SER A 256 13.11 -13.19 2.64
C SER A 256 13.39 -12.37 3.91
N GLY A 257 14.06 -11.22 3.80
CA GLY A 257 14.50 -10.42 4.93
C GLY A 257 15.75 -10.96 5.65
N LYS A 258 16.30 -12.11 5.23
CA LYS A 258 17.48 -12.74 5.83
C LYS A 258 18.73 -11.88 5.70
N ALA A 259 18.96 -11.29 4.51
CA ALA A 259 20.08 -10.38 4.25
C ALA A 259 20.07 -9.13 5.16
N LEU A 260 18.90 -8.78 5.66
CA LEU A 260 18.61 -7.58 6.44
C LEU A 260 18.40 -7.90 7.93
N ALA A 261 18.53 -9.16 8.33
CA ALA A 261 18.23 -9.64 9.68
C ALA A 261 16.82 -9.23 10.19
N LEU A 262 15.83 -9.16 9.29
CA LEU A 262 14.46 -8.82 9.67
C LEU A 262 13.83 -9.93 10.51
N THR A 263 13.01 -9.54 11.48
CA THR A 263 12.12 -10.47 12.19
C THR A 263 10.99 -10.92 11.26
N PRO A 264 10.30 -12.04 11.52
CA PRO A 264 9.17 -12.47 10.68
C PRO A 264 8.09 -11.41 10.47
N GLU A 265 7.78 -10.62 11.52
CA GLU A 265 6.82 -9.52 11.44
C GLU A 265 7.31 -8.40 10.53
N LEU A 266 8.58 -7.99 10.66
CA LEU A 266 9.17 -6.98 9.77
C LEU A 266 9.30 -7.47 8.33
N THR A 267 9.63 -8.75 8.14
CA THR A 267 9.65 -9.38 6.81
C THR A 267 8.30 -9.25 6.15
N GLN A 268 7.17 -9.48 6.84
CA GLN A 268 5.82 -9.33 6.28
C GLN A 268 5.45 -7.88 5.92
N ILE A 269 6.07 -6.91 6.57
CA ILE A 269 5.78 -5.47 6.40
C ILE A 269 6.64 -4.84 5.31
N LEU A 270 7.94 -5.16 5.30
CA LEU A 270 8.96 -4.45 4.52
C LEU A 270 9.42 -5.22 3.27
N THR A 271 9.14 -6.51 3.21
CA THR A 271 9.46 -7.37 2.09
C THR A 271 8.28 -8.30 1.78
N TRP A 272 8.24 -8.90 0.61
CA TRP A 272 7.25 -9.94 0.33
C TRP A 272 7.78 -10.84 -0.77
N ARG A 273 7.42 -12.12 -0.67
CA ARG A 273 7.77 -13.14 -1.65
C ARG A 273 6.58 -14.03 -1.92
N HIS A 274 5.65 -13.58 -2.76
CA HIS A 274 4.53 -14.38 -3.21
C HIS A 274 4.93 -15.20 -4.44
N ARG A 275 5.64 -16.31 -4.21
CA ARG A 275 6.20 -17.17 -5.28
C ARG A 275 5.13 -17.61 -6.29
N GLU A 276 3.95 -17.99 -5.79
CA GLU A 276 2.82 -18.48 -6.59
C GLU A 276 2.19 -17.40 -7.49
N TYR A 277 2.41 -16.12 -7.16
CA TYR A 277 1.72 -14.99 -7.80
C TYR A 277 2.67 -14.01 -8.47
N GLY A 278 3.98 -14.30 -8.43
CA GLY A 278 4.99 -13.45 -9.05
C GLY A 278 4.97 -12.02 -8.54
N SER A 279 4.63 -11.80 -7.28
CA SER A 279 4.81 -10.48 -6.68
C SER A 279 5.83 -10.60 -5.59
N ILE A 280 7.01 -10.05 -5.86
CA ILE A 280 8.15 -10.10 -4.96
C ILE A 280 8.71 -8.71 -4.87
N GLY A 281 8.90 -8.21 -3.66
CA GLY A 281 9.40 -6.86 -3.52
C GLY A 281 9.87 -6.52 -2.12
N SER A 282 10.51 -5.37 -2.04
CA SER A 282 11.10 -4.78 -0.85
C SER A 282 10.89 -3.28 -0.93
N ILE A 283 10.55 -2.70 0.20
CA ILE A 283 10.40 -1.25 0.40
C ILE A 283 11.38 -0.75 1.47
N VAL A 284 12.43 -1.51 1.70
CA VAL A 284 13.51 -1.12 2.61
C VAL A 284 14.27 0.01 1.93
N PRO A 285 14.28 1.23 2.50
CA PRO A 285 14.88 2.38 1.87
C PRO A 285 16.40 2.23 1.83
N ILE A 286 16.99 2.47 0.66
CA ILE A 286 18.43 2.44 0.42
C ILE A 286 18.90 3.87 0.14
N PRO A 287 19.21 4.69 1.17
CA PRO A 287 19.84 5.98 0.99
C PRO A 287 21.25 5.86 0.40
N TYR A 288 21.61 6.80 -0.47
CA TYR A 288 22.92 6.97 -1.07
C TYR A 288 23.26 8.45 -1.15
N GLN A 289 24.51 8.86 -0.89
CA GLN A 289 24.91 10.27 -0.93
C GLN A 289 25.50 10.67 -2.29
N LYS A 290 26.11 9.72 -2.99
CA LYS A 290 26.86 9.94 -4.22
C LYS A 290 26.38 9.04 -5.35
N HIS A 291 26.19 7.75 -5.07
CA HIS A 291 25.96 6.75 -6.11
C HIS A 291 25.22 5.52 -5.59
N LEU A 292 24.29 5.01 -6.39
CA LEU A 292 23.63 3.73 -6.19
C LEU A 292 23.74 2.91 -7.47
N ARG A 293 24.15 1.65 -7.33
CA ARG A 293 24.04 0.64 -8.39
C ARG A 293 23.32 -0.60 -7.88
N VAL A 294 22.44 -1.14 -8.69
CA VAL A 294 21.74 -2.40 -8.42
C VAL A 294 21.98 -3.34 -9.59
N LEU A 295 22.57 -4.50 -9.32
CA LEU A 295 22.98 -5.45 -10.35
C LEU A 295 22.49 -6.86 -10.04
N LEU A 296 22.20 -7.63 -11.10
CA LEU A 296 21.97 -9.07 -11.03
C LEU A 296 23.01 -9.83 -11.83
N TYR A 297 23.54 -10.91 -11.28
CA TYR A 297 24.53 -11.73 -11.98
C TYR A 297 24.52 -13.19 -11.52
N ASN A 298 25.21 -14.05 -12.26
CA ASN A 298 25.34 -15.48 -11.95
C ASN A 298 23.97 -16.22 -11.84
N GLY A 299 22.94 -15.70 -12.50
CA GLY A 299 21.65 -16.36 -12.69
C GLY A 299 21.64 -17.22 -13.95
N SER A 300 20.83 -18.28 -13.95
CA SER A 300 20.58 -19.08 -15.16
C SER A 300 19.57 -18.42 -16.10
N LYS A 301 18.89 -17.37 -15.64
CA LYS A 301 17.95 -16.54 -16.41
C LYS A 301 18.20 -15.06 -16.14
N LYS A 302 17.82 -14.22 -17.10
CA LYS A 302 17.77 -12.76 -16.95
C LYS A 302 16.49 -12.32 -16.21
N PRO A 303 16.46 -11.12 -15.61
CA PRO A 303 15.21 -10.52 -15.14
C PRO A 303 14.28 -10.20 -16.31
N LYS A 304 13.00 -10.62 -16.19
CA LYS A 304 11.97 -10.33 -17.20
C LYS A 304 11.13 -9.13 -16.83
N TRP A 305 10.72 -9.08 -15.56
CA TRP A 305 10.00 -7.95 -14.98
C TRP A 305 10.72 -7.49 -13.72
N PHE A 306 10.94 -6.19 -13.63
CA PHE A 306 11.38 -5.60 -12.38
C PHE A 306 10.97 -4.14 -12.31
N MET A 307 11.01 -3.60 -11.11
CA MET A 307 10.93 -2.17 -10.87
C MET A 307 11.84 -1.79 -9.72
N ALA A 308 12.75 -0.85 -9.96
CA ALA A 308 13.48 -0.12 -8.94
C ALA A 308 13.02 1.34 -8.99
N SER A 309 12.50 1.88 -7.88
CA SER A 309 12.08 3.28 -7.81
C SER A 309 12.72 3.99 -6.64
N GLY A 310 12.72 5.32 -6.71
CA GLY A 310 13.20 6.15 -5.63
C GLY A 310 13.02 7.62 -5.88
N VAL A 311 13.72 8.40 -5.06
CA VAL A 311 13.78 9.86 -5.17
C VAL A 311 15.23 10.33 -5.10
N ARG A 312 15.53 11.38 -5.87
CA ARG A 312 16.74 12.18 -5.76
C ARG A 312 16.41 13.46 -5.01
N PHE A 313 17.26 13.80 -4.04
CA PHE A 313 17.19 15.03 -3.26
C PHE A 313 18.09 16.13 -3.86
N SER A 314 18.03 17.34 -3.31
CA SER A 314 19.02 18.37 -3.62
C SER A 314 20.42 17.96 -3.17
N ASP A 315 21.44 18.47 -3.86
CA ASP A 315 22.85 18.20 -3.53
C ASP A 315 23.26 18.71 -2.14
N THR A 316 22.46 19.57 -1.51
CA THR A 316 22.61 20.03 -0.12
C THR A 316 22.10 19.02 0.90
N THR A 317 21.25 18.09 0.51
CA THR A 317 20.73 17.04 1.39
C THR A 317 21.86 16.11 1.82
N ARG A 318 21.90 15.77 3.10
CA ARG A 318 22.89 14.87 3.69
C ARG A 318 22.23 13.55 4.05
N LEU A 319 22.73 12.48 3.46
CA LEU A 319 22.24 11.12 3.66
C LEU A 319 23.37 10.24 4.18
N ARG A 320 23.06 9.38 5.15
CA ARG A 320 23.95 8.29 5.52
C ARG A 320 23.81 7.19 4.48
N PRO A 321 24.91 6.75 3.83
CA PRO A 321 24.86 5.66 2.87
C PRO A 321 24.35 4.38 3.53
N PHE A 322 23.46 3.66 2.87
CA PHE A 322 22.87 2.43 3.37
C PHE A 322 23.93 1.35 3.66
N ALA A 323 23.78 0.70 4.81
CA ALA A 323 24.44 -0.54 5.16
C ALA A 323 23.44 -1.45 5.87
N THR A 324 23.47 -2.75 5.58
CA THR A 324 22.53 -3.72 6.17
C THR A 324 22.67 -3.81 7.70
N SER A 325 23.87 -3.57 8.22
CA SER A 325 24.17 -3.53 9.66
C SER A 325 23.56 -2.34 10.41
N ASP A 326 23.13 -1.29 9.70
CA ASP A 326 22.72 -0.03 10.31
C ASP A 326 21.22 0.01 10.63
N LEU A 327 20.47 -1.03 10.28
CA LEU A 327 19.05 -1.13 10.57
C LEU A 327 18.83 -1.43 12.07
N PRO A 328 18.12 -0.57 12.82
CA PRO A 328 17.89 -0.79 14.25
C PRO A 328 16.73 -1.76 14.46
N ILE A 329 16.99 -3.06 14.21
CA ILE A 329 15.97 -4.14 14.19
C ILE A 329 15.09 -4.15 15.44
N ALA A 330 15.65 -3.94 16.63
CA ALA A 330 14.90 -3.94 17.88
C ALA A 330 13.85 -2.81 17.93
N GLU A 331 14.23 -1.60 17.51
CA GLU A 331 13.32 -0.45 17.48
C GLU A 331 12.29 -0.58 16.36
N MET A 332 12.71 -1.07 15.18
CA MET A 332 11.78 -1.38 14.10
C MET A 332 10.72 -2.41 14.53
N ALA A 333 11.13 -3.48 15.22
CA ALA A 333 10.23 -4.49 15.74
C ALA A 333 9.27 -3.93 16.80
N ARG A 334 9.72 -2.97 17.63
CA ARG A 334 8.86 -2.26 18.58
C ARG A 334 7.76 -1.45 17.89
N LEU A 335 8.04 -0.91 16.70
CA LEU A 335 7.10 -0.11 15.92
C LEU A 335 6.23 -0.92 14.95
N ALA A 336 6.64 -2.14 14.59
CA ALA A 336 5.92 -3.02 13.65
C ALA A 336 4.41 -3.19 13.95
N PRO A 337 3.95 -3.29 15.22
CA PRO A 337 2.53 -3.36 15.55
C PRO A 337 1.66 -2.20 15.04
N ASN A 338 2.24 -1.01 14.83
CA ASN A 338 1.52 0.13 14.27
C ASN A 338 1.05 -0.10 12.82
N VAL A 339 1.71 -1.05 12.14
CA VAL A 339 1.46 -1.39 10.73
C VAL A 339 0.76 -2.74 10.61
N SER A 340 1.13 -3.73 11.45
CA SER A 340 0.51 -5.05 11.45
C SER A 340 -0.85 -5.07 12.17
N ARG A 341 -1.09 -4.15 13.11
CA ARG A 341 -2.36 -3.95 13.85
C ARG A 341 -2.76 -2.48 13.89
N PRO A 342 -2.93 -1.83 12.72
CA PRO A 342 -3.11 -0.39 12.61
C PRO A 342 -4.39 0.12 13.30
N GLU A 343 -5.41 -0.73 13.49
CA GLU A 343 -6.60 -0.38 14.28
C GLU A 343 -6.29 -0.13 15.77
N SER A 344 -5.16 -0.65 16.26
CA SER A 344 -4.68 -0.46 17.63
C SER A 344 -3.66 0.66 17.74
N TYR A 345 -3.22 1.26 16.62
CA TYR A 345 -2.21 2.32 16.61
C TYR A 345 -2.62 3.49 17.51
N ILE A 346 -3.90 3.85 17.49
CA ILE A 346 -4.43 4.92 18.35
C ILE A 346 -4.08 4.71 19.83
N ASN A 347 -3.98 3.47 20.32
CA ASN A 347 -3.67 3.13 21.71
C ASN A 347 -2.23 3.49 22.12
N THR A 348 -1.32 3.67 21.15
CA THR A 348 0.09 3.99 21.41
C THR A 348 0.35 5.50 21.45
N LEU A 349 -0.67 6.31 21.12
CA LEU A 349 -0.57 7.76 21.06
C LEU A 349 -0.96 8.41 22.38
N ASP A 350 -0.33 9.53 22.70
CA ASP A 350 -0.79 10.39 23.79
C ASP A 350 -2.06 11.15 23.39
N GLY A 351 -2.73 11.77 24.37
CA GLY A 351 -3.86 12.67 24.11
C GLY A 351 -5.11 11.99 23.54
N GLN A 352 -5.25 10.67 23.71
CA GLN A 352 -6.43 9.93 23.29
C GLN A 352 -7.68 10.34 24.06
N ARG A 353 -8.81 10.45 23.35
CA ARG A 353 -10.15 10.68 23.91
C ARG A 353 -11.15 9.78 23.20
N ALA A 354 -12.21 9.39 23.92
CA ALA A 354 -13.32 8.61 23.38
C ALA A 354 -14.65 9.33 23.67
N PHE A 355 -15.56 9.29 22.70
CA PHE A 355 -16.86 9.94 22.75
C PHE A 355 -17.94 8.99 22.24
N ASP A 356 -18.98 8.78 23.03
CA ASP A 356 -20.18 8.08 22.57
C ASP A 356 -21.13 9.10 21.96
N LEU A 357 -21.36 8.98 20.65
CA LEU A 357 -22.05 9.95 19.82
C LEU A 357 -23.21 9.30 19.07
N HIS A 358 -24.12 10.13 18.59
CA HIS A 358 -25.26 9.71 17.79
C HIS A 358 -25.39 10.61 16.57
N ALA A 359 -25.43 10.01 15.37
CA ALA A 359 -25.78 10.72 14.15
C ALA A 359 -27.28 10.56 13.90
N ASP A 360 -28.03 11.65 14.08
CA ASP A 360 -29.48 11.68 13.88
C ASP A 360 -29.81 12.02 12.41
N ALA A 361 -31.01 11.62 11.95
CA ALA A 361 -31.44 11.79 10.55
C ALA A 361 -31.33 13.24 10.01
N ASN A 362 -31.43 14.24 10.89
CA ASN A 362 -31.43 15.66 10.53
C ASN A 362 -30.37 16.49 11.26
N ALA A 363 -29.46 15.85 12.00
CA ALA A 363 -28.43 16.55 12.76
C ALA A 363 -27.13 15.73 12.81
N PRO A 364 -26.00 16.27 12.31
CA PRO A 364 -24.73 15.57 12.39
C PRO A 364 -24.23 15.48 13.83
N ALA A 365 -23.60 14.36 14.16
CA ALA A 365 -22.73 14.29 15.33
C ALA A 365 -21.46 15.12 15.05
N THR A 366 -21.08 16.02 15.96
CA THR A 366 -20.02 17.00 15.71
C THR A 366 -18.93 16.97 16.77
N ILE A 367 -17.66 16.93 16.33
CA ILE A 367 -16.49 17.09 17.19
C ILE A 367 -15.71 18.30 16.68
N ARG A 368 -15.59 19.33 17.52
CA ARG A 368 -14.91 20.58 17.20
C ARG A 368 -13.62 20.72 18.00
N PHE A 369 -12.55 21.11 17.31
CA PHE A 369 -11.25 21.41 17.87
C PHE A 369 -10.97 22.90 17.70
N ASN A 370 -10.61 23.59 18.78
CA ASN A 370 -10.20 24.99 18.74
C ASN A 370 -8.67 25.10 18.87
N GLY A 371 -8.07 26.05 18.17
CA GLY A 371 -6.62 26.27 18.11
C GLY A 371 -5.93 25.47 17.02
N ALA A 372 -4.60 25.42 17.07
CA ALA A 372 -3.81 24.59 16.16
C ALA A 372 -3.53 23.22 16.78
N GLY A 373 -3.28 22.22 15.94
CA GLY A 373 -2.90 20.89 16.37
C GLY A 373 -2.97 19.87 15.25
N THR A 374 -2.94 18.60 15.63
CA THR A 374 -3.09 17.48 14.72
C THR A 374 -3.98 16.41 15.35
N VAL A 375 -4.99 15.95 14.62
CA VAL A 375 -5.60 14.65 14.91
C VAL A 375 -4.70 13.57 14.29
N SER A 376 -3.94 12.89 15.14
CA SER A 376 -2.92 11.91 14.74
C SER A 376 -3.52 10.56 14.37
N ALA A 377 -4.68 10.22 14.95
CA ALA A 377 -5.47 9.05 14.58
C ALA A 377 -6.95 9.29 14.89
N LEU A 378 -7.82 8.70 14.06
CA LEU A 378 -9.27 8.76 14.16
C LEU A 378 -9.83 7.34 14.04
N GLN A 379 -10.75 6.96 14.92
CA GLN A 379 -11.43 5.67 14.87
C GLN A 379 -12.92 5.83 15.16
N PHE A 380 -13.76 5.12 14.40
CA PHE A 380 -15.20 5.00 14.64
C PHE A 380 -15.57 3.55 14.87
N SER A 381 -16.33 3.27 15.93
CA SER A 381 -16.92 1.97 16.21
C SER A 381 -18.43 2.04 16.01
N ILE A 382 -18.94 1.33 15.01
CA ILE A 382 -20.36 1.34 14.62
C ILE A 382 -20.95 -0.06 14.85
N PRO A 383 -22.05 -0.21 15.60
CA PRO A 383 -22.67 -1.52 15.81
C PRO A 383 -23.13 -2.16 14.51
N LYS A 384 -22.85 -3.45 14.32
CA LYS A 384 -23.11 -4.20 13.06
C LYS A 384 -24.59 -4.24 12.64
N ARG A 385 -25.51 -3.94 13.57
CA ARG A 385 -26.95 -3.85 13.27
C ARG A 385 -27.34 -2.58 12.48
N PHE A 386 -26.44 -1.62 12.33
CA PHE A 386 -26.64 -0.42 11.53
C PHE A 386 -25.83 -0.51 10.24
N ASP A 387 -26.38 0.03 9.14
CA ASP A 387 -25.69 0.09 7.85
C ASP A 387 -24.78 1.34 7.79
N PRO A 388 -23.45 1.19 7.82
CA PRO A 388 -22.53 2.33 7.77
C PRO A 388 -22.57 3.08 6.42
N LYS A 389 -23.18 2.52 5.36
CA LYS A 389 -23.36 3.23 4.09
C LYS A 389 -24.30 4.43 4.19
N GLN A 390 -25.11 4.50 5.26
CA GLN A 390 -25.99 5.63 5.54
C GLN A 390 -25.25 6.82 6.15
N LEU A 391 -24.00 6.63 6.58
CA LEU A 391 -23.21 7.67 7.23
C LEU A 391 -22.31 8.39 6.22
N TRP A 392 -22.16 9.69 6.41
CA TRP A 392 -21.26 10.55 5.66
C TRP A 392 -20.32 11.28 6.61
N LEU A 393 -19.04 11.33 6.26
CA LEU A 393 -18.01 12.02 7.02
C LEU A 393 -17.70 13.35 6.35
N ARG A 394 -17.81 14.44 7.11
CA ARG A 394 -17.33 15.76 6.71
C ARG A 394 -16.22 16.24 7.64
N VAL A 395 -15.11 16.67 7.07
CA VAL A 395 -13.99 17.30 7.80
C VAL A 395 -13.84 18.74 7.31
N LYS A 396 -13.79 19.70 8.24
CA LYS A 396 -13.58 21.13 7.96
C LYS A 396 -12.34 21.66 8.68
N TYR A 397 -11.56 22.48 8.01
CA TYR A 397 -10.43 23.22 8.58
C TYR A 397 -10.80 24.72 8.63
N GLY A 398 -11.25 25.19 9.80
CA GLY A 398 -12.03 26.42 9.86
C GLY A 398 -13.35 26.25 9.09
N ASP A 399 -13.64 27.16 8.17
CA ASP A 399 -14.81 27.10 7.29
C ASP A 399 -14.55 26.33 5.98
N ASP A 400 -13.29 25.97 5.71
CA ASP A 400 -12.90 25.27 4.49
C ASP A 400 -13.17 23.76 4.61
N VAL A 401 -13.99 23.21 3.70
CA VAL A 401 -14.35 21.79 3.68
C VAL A 401 -13.20 20.98 3.10
N GLY A 402 -12.55 20.20 3.95
CA GLY A 402 -11.46 19.28 3.58
C GLY A 402 -11.95 18.04 2.85
N SER A 403 -13.07 17.49 3.30
CA SER A 403 -13.74 16.34 2.71
C SER A 403 -15.22 16.34 3.09
N HIS A 404 -16.07 15.82 2.21
CA HIS A 404 -17.46 15.47 2.51
C HIS A 404 -17.86 14.29 1.62
N VAL A 405 -17.77 13.08 2.18
CA VAL A 405 -17.92 11.82 1.42
C VAL A 405 -18.70 10.78 2.22
N PRO A 406 -19.28 9.75 1.58
CA PRO A 406 -19.80 8.59 2.31
C PRO A 406 -18.72 8.00 3.22
N LEU A 407 -19.10 7.50 4.40
CA LEU A 407 -18.15 6.98 5.37
C LEU A 407 -17.33 5.82 4.77
N ILE A 408 -17.99 4.91 4.05
CA ILE A 408 -17.29 3.78 3.40
C ILE A 408 -16.29 4.24 2.32
N VAL A 409 -16.57 5.35 1.62
CA VAL A 409 -15.69 5.94 0.60
C VAL A 409 -14.42 6.49 1.24
N PHE A 410 -14.55 7.18 2.39
CA PHE A 410 -13.39 7.70 3.13
C PHE A 410 -12.43 6.59 3.54
N PHE A 411 -12.98 5.41 3.87
CA PHE A 411 -12.18 4.31 4.39
C PHE A 411 -11.91 3.23 3.36
N GLY A 412 -12.26 3.38 2.08
CA GLY A 412 -12.00 2.35 1.06
C GLY A 412 -12.94 2.39 -0.15
N ASP A 413 -13.75 1.33 -0.30
CA ASP A 413 -14.59 1.08 -1.48
C ASP A 413 -15.80 2.04 -1.59
N GLN A 414 -16.20 2.35 -2.81
CA GLN A 414 -17.26 3.33 -3.07
C GLN A 414 -18.69 2.77 -3.00
N LYS A 415 -18.85 1.45 -3.05
CA LYS A 415 -20.15 0.77 -3.16
C LYS A 415 -20.45 -0.16 -2.01
N GLN A 416 -19.43 -0.84 -1.51
CA GLN A 416 -19.56 -1.94 -0.58
C GLN A 416 -18.78 -1.67 0.69
N LEU A 417 -19.31 -2.18 1.80
CA LEU A 417 -18.54 -2.28 3.03
C LEU A 417 -17.54 -3.40 2.83
N VAL A 418 -16.27 -3.06 2.63
CA VAL A 418 -15.20 -4.03 2.39
C VAL A 418 -14.24 -4.01 3.57
N LEU A 419 -14.21 -5.11 4.32
CA LEU A 419 -13.27 -5.25 5.42
C LEU A 419 -11.86 -5.41 4.88
N HIS A 420 -10.93 -4.59 5.36
CA HIS A 420 -9.52 -4.64 4.98
C HIS A 420 -8.66 -3.96 6.03
N ARG A 421 -7.37 -4.27 5.99
CA ARG A 421 -6.37 -3.71 6.90
C ARG A 421 -5.19 -3.15 6.13
N SER A 422 -5.12 -1.82 6.02
CA SER A 422 -3.93 -1.11 5.54
C SER A 422 -3.36 -0.24 6.67
N ALA A 423 -2.09 0.14 6.60
CA ALA A 423 -1.44 0.92 7.65
C ALA A 423 -2.14 2.28 7.90
N PRO A 424 -2.41 3.09 6.86
CA PRO A 424 -2.96 4.43 7.06
C PRO A 424 -4.46 4.44 7.29
N LEU A 425 -5.24 3.48 6.76
CA LEU A 425 -6.69 3.43 7.01
C LEU A 425 -7.28 2.03 6.76
N GLY A 426 -8.46 1.77 7.31
CA GLY A 426 -9.20 0.57 6.96
C GLY A 426 -10.45 0.34 7.76
N ILE A 427 -11.04 -0.84 7.53
CA ILE A 427 -12.30 -1.28 8.13
C ILE A 427 -12.09 -2.71 8.62
N VAL A 428 -12.15 -2.90 9.92
CA VAL A 428 -12.07 -4.22 10.55
C VAL A 428 -13.34 -4.49 11.34
N GLU A 429 -13.52 -5.72 11.80
CA GLU A 429 -14.63 -6.07 12.66
C GLU A 429 -14.17 -6.55 14.03
N SER A 430 -14.99 -6.25 15.02
CA SER A 430 -15.00 -6.89 16.34
C SER A 430 -16.21 -7.84 16.43
N ALA A 431 -16.50 -8.36 17.62
CA ALA A 431 -17.70 -9.17 17.84
C ALA A 431 -18.97 -8.44 17.38
N ASP A 432 -19.20 -7.22 17.88
CA ASP A 432 -20.48 -6.51 17.72
C ASP A 432 -20.40 -5.25 16.84
N ASN A 433 -19.19 -4.82 16.47
CA ASN A 433 -18.99 -3.54 15.78
C ASN A 433 -18.11 -3.68 14.54
N PHE A 434 -18.36 -2.82 13.56
CA PHE A 434 -17.39 -2.42 12.54
C PHE A 434 -16.52 -1.31 13.12
N ILE A 435 -15.20 -1.44 12.94
CA ILE A 435 -14.20 -0.47 13.38
C ILE A 435 -13.56 0.15 12.14
N PHE A 436 -13.83 1.43 11.92
CA PHE A 436 -13.21 2.25 10.90
C PHE A 436 -12.04 2.99 11.54
N TYR A 437 -10.85 2.94 10.98
CA TYR A 437 -9.69 3.67 11.51
C TYR A 437 -8.94 4.40 10.40
N SER A 438 -8.42 5.58 10.75
CA SER A 438 -7.53 6.40 9.93
C SER A 438 -6.38 6.84 10.81
N ASN A 439 -5.19 6.38 10.44
CA ASN A 439 -3.90 6.80 10.97
C ASN A 439 -3.24 7.84 10.06
N LEU A 440 -3.92 8.30 9.00
CA LEU A 440 -3.53 9.52 8.29
C LEU A 440 -3.67 10.71 9.25
N PRO A 441 -2.63 11.52 9.43
CA PRO A 441 -2.73 12.70 10.25
C PRO A 441 -3.59 13.84 9.65
N LEU A 442 -4.36 14.53 10.48
CA LEU A 442 -5.17 15.70 10.10
C LEU A 442 -4.64 16.95 10.82
N PRO A 443 -3.60 17.61 10.29
CA PRO A 443 -3.10 18.87 10.83
C PRO A 443 -4.09 20.03 10.61
N PHE A 444 -4.20 20.93 11.58
CA PHE A 444 -5.05 22.13 11.51
C PHE A 444 -4.41 23.33 12.21
N GLN A 445 -4.68 24.54 11.72
CA GLN A 445 -4.02 25.77 12.18
C GLN A 445 -4.87 26.64 13.13
N ASN A 446 -6.19 26.67 12.95
CA ASN A 446 -7.07 27.58 13.71
C ASN A 446 -8.18 26.82 14.43
N SER A 447 -8.82 25.90 13.71
CA SER A 447 -9.82 24.99 14.23
C SER A 447 -10.04 23.86 13.24
N MET A 448 -10.57 22.75 13.72
CA MET A 448 -11.05 21.66 12.88
C MET A 448 -12.43 21.21 13.34
N THR A 449 -13.27 20.76 12.42
CA THR A 449 -14.57 20.15 12.75
C THR A 449 -14.69 18.82 12.02
N ILE A 450 -15.04 17.75 12.75
CA ILE A 450 -15.38 16.43 12.23
C ILE A 450 -16.87 16.21 12.46
N GLU A 451 -17.61 16.01 11.38
CA GLU A 451 -19.06 15.80 11.37
C GLU A 451 -19.39 14.41 10.79
N ILE A 452 -20.26 13.65 11.48
CA ILE A 452 -20.88 12.45 10.94
C ILE A 452 -22.37 12.74 10.69
N GLU A 453 -22.74 12.83 9.42
CA GLU A 453 -24.13 12.97 8.98
C GLU A 453 -24.75 11.58 8.79
N ASN A 454 -26.02 11.44 9.13
CA ASN A 454 -26.80 10.23 8.89
C ASN A 454 -27.89 10.51 7.83
N LYS A 455 -27.86 9.76 6.73
CA LYS A 455 -28.84 9.87 5.63
C LYS A 455 -30.04 8.96 5.78
N SER A 456 -30.05 8.10 6.81
CA SER A 456 -31.22 7.28 7.15
C SER A 456 -32.20 8.03 8.06
N THR A 457 -33.36 7.44 8.29
CA THR A 457 -34.38 7.96 9.21
C THR A 457 -34.16 7.59 10.67
N THR A 458 -33.25 6.66 10.95
CA THR A 458 -33.03 6.09 12.29
C THR A 458 -31.70 6.56 12.83
N ALA A 459 -31.67 7.11 14.05
CA ALA A 459 -30.43 7.52 14.69
C ALA A 459 -29.42 6.36 14.79
N ILE A 460 -28.16 6.62 14.42
CA ILE A 460 -27.09 5.63 14.45
C ILE A 460 -26.11 6.00 15.58
N PRO A 461 -26.05 5.20 16.67
CA PRO A 461 -25.04 5.36 17.70
C PRO A 461 -23.68 4.87 17.21
N PHE A 462 -22.62 5.54 17.63
CA PHE A 462 -21.25 5.12 17.38
C PHE A 462 -20.30 5.70 18.44
N THR A 463 -19.16 5.05 18.66
CA THR A 463 -18.09 5.61 19.48
C THR A 463 -17.01 6.19 18.57
N ALA A 464 -16.65 7.45 18.78
CA ALA A 464 -15.51 8.09 18.14
C ALA A 464 -14.30 8.10 19.09
N ARG A 465 -13.15 7.63 18.64
CA ARG A 465 -11.87 7.75 19.35
C ARG A 465 -10.92 8.60 18.53
N ILE A 466 -10.27 9.54 19.19
CA ILE A 466 -9.35 10.51 18.56
C ILE A 466 -8.08 10.60 19.40
N ALA A 467 -6.92 10.62 18.75
CA ALA A 467 -5.66 11.02 19.38
C ALA A 467 -5.26 12.41 18.89
N LEU A 468 -5.02 13.33 19.83
CA LEU A 468 -4.58 14.70 19.55
C LEU A 468 -3.10 14.88 19.90
N SER A 469 -2.36 15.55 19.03
CA SER A 469 -1.02 16.03 19.31
C SER A 469 -0.88 17.52 19.06
N ASN A 470 0.11 18.13 19.70
CA ASN A 470 0.47 19.54 19.51
C ASN A 470 1.35 19.77 18.28
N GLU A 471 1.64 18.70 17.51
CA GLU A 471 2.35 18.83 16.24
C GLU A 471 1.47 19.61 15.26
N THR A 472 2.05 20.60 14.59
CA THR A 472 1.35 21.41 13.58
C THR A 472 2.12 21.40 12.28
N ARG A 473 1.40 21.43 11.16
CA ARG A 473 1.96 21.52 9.81
C ARG A 473 1.10 22.44 8.95
N ASN A 474 1.74 23.24 8.11
CA ASN A 474 1.05 24.09 7.13
C ASN A 474 0.57 23.27 5.93
N SER A 475 -0.13 22.18 6.20
CA SER A 475 -0.79 21.33 5.23
C SER A 475 -2.12 20.87 5.82
N GLN A 476 -3.00 20.35 4.99
CA GLN A 476 -4.32 19.85 5.41
C GLN A 476 -4.69 18.62 4.57
N LEU A 477 -5.12 17.53 5.20
CA LEU A 477 -5.57 16.34 4.48
C LEU A 477 -6.89 16.67 3.77
N ARG A 478 -6.91 16.44 2.46
CA ARG A 478 -8.06 16.58 1.58
C ARG A 478 -8.40 15.26 0.96
N ILE A 479 -9.69 15.05 0.73
CA ILE A 479 -10.19 13.89 0.01
C ILE A 479 -11.12 14.36 -1.08
N GLN A 480 -10.77 13.99 -2.31
CA GLN A 480 -11.61 14.22 -3.48
C GLN A 480 -12.14 12.89 -3.96
N TYR A 481 -13.44 12.84 -4.18
CA TYR A 481 -14.15 11.65 -4.60
C TYR A 481 -14.89 11.96 -5.89
N ARG A 482 -14.80 11.05 -6.85
CA ARG A 482 -15.58 11.08 -8.10
C ARG A 482 -16.28 9.73 -8.24
N GLU A 483 -17.61 9.79 -8.38
CA GLU A 483 -18.46 8.63 -8.63
C GLU A 483 -18.07 7.95 -9.94
N MET A 484 -18.42 6.68 -10.12
CA MET A 484 -17.97 6.00 -11.32
C MET A 484 -18.63 6.54 -12.58
N GLU A 485 -17.82 6.68 -13.61
CA GLU A 485 -18.23 7.07 -14.95
C GLU A 485 -18.06 5.89 -15.90
N LYS A 486 -19.04 5.69 -16.79
CA LYS A 486 -18.92 4.70 -17.86
C LYS A 486 -18.10 5.28 -19.01
N LEU A 487 -17.03 4.57 -19.36
CA LEU A 487 -16.18 4.86 -20.49
C LEU A 487 -16.54 3.97 -21.68
N SER A 488 -16.45 4.53 -22.88
CA SER A 488 -16.63 3.80 -24.13
C SER A 488 -15.30 3.26 -24.63
N VAL A 489 -15.33 2.14 -25.35
CA VAL A 489 -14.21 1.63 -26.15
C VAL A 489 -13.64 2.73 -27.05
N TYR A 490 -12.32 2.86 -27.10
CA TYR A 490 -11.57 3.92 -27.81
C TYR A 490 -11.94 5.35 -27.36
N GLY A 491 -12.57 5.48 -26.19
CA GLY A 491 -12.85 6.76 -25.55
C GLY A 491 -11.61 7.35 -24.88
N PRO A 492 -11.74 8.56 -24.32
CA PRO A 492 -10.67 9.17 -23.54
C PRO A 492 -10.37 8.36 -22.27
N ASP A 493 -9.22 8.63 -21.67
CA ASP A 493 -8.89 8.17 -20.32
C ASP A 493 -9.92 8.71 -19.32
N TYR A 494 -10.11 7.99 -18.22
CA TYR A 494 -10.79 8.58 -17.07
C TYR A 494 -9.88 9.59 -16.41
N HIS A 495 -10.38 10.79 -16.17
CA HIS A 495 -9.56 11.93 -15.79
C HIS A 495 -9.99 12.51 -14.45
N ILE A 496 -9.06 13.05 -13.66
CA ILE A 496 -9.37 13.80 -12.45
C ILE A 496 -8.31 14.88 -12.20
N ASP A 497 -8.79 16.08 -11.89
CA ASP A 497 -7.96 17.22 -11.50
C ASP A 497 -8.03 17.47 -10.00
N VAL A 498 -6.87 17.69 -9.40
CA VAL A 498 -6.71 18.13 -8.01
C VAL A 498 -6.10 19.53 -8.03
N PRO A 499 -6.75 20.55 -7.43
CA PRO A 499 -6.25 21.92 -7.50
C PRO A 499 -5.16 22.23 -6.46
N GLY A 500 -4.33 23.23 -6.77
CA GLY A 500 -3.41 23.85 -5.82
C GLY A 500 -2.06 23.15 -5.70
N ASN A 501 -1.38 23.38 -4.58
CA ASN A 501 -0.09 22.75 -4.28
C ASN A 501 -0.29 21.67 -3.23
N GLY A 502 0.46 20.58 -3.34
CA GLY A 502 0.29 19.51 -2.39
C GLY A 502 1.08 18.25 -2.69
N LYS A 503 0.61 17.18 -2.05
CA LYS A 503 1.22 15.86 -2.13
C LYS A 503 0.15 14.77 -2.15
N LEU A 504 0.13 13.94 -3.18
CA LEU A 504 -0.71 12.74 -3.27
C LEU A 504 -0.23 11.70 -2.26
N VAL A 505 -1.10 11.28 -1.34
CA VAL A 505 -0.79 10.30 -0.27
C VAL A 505 -1.66 9.06 -0.32
N GLY A 506 -2.66 9.02 -1.19
CA GLY A 506 -3.41 7.80 -1.44
C GLY A 506 -4.36 7.90 -2.60
N LEU A 507 -4.73 6.74 -3.11
CA LEU A 507 -5.68 6.59 -4.19
C LEU A 507 -6.41 5.25 -4.01
N VAL A 508 -7.71 5.26 -4.22
CA VAL A 508 -8.55 4.06 -4.36
C VAL A 508 -9.24 4.15 -5.71
N LEU A 509 -8.99 3.18 -6.59
CA LEU A 509 -9.62 3.07 -7.90
C LEU A 509 -10.64 1.92 -7.86
N VAL A 510 -11.90 2.23 -8.17
CA VAL A 510 -12.98 1.26 -8.35
C VAL A 510 -13.25 1.09 -9.83
N SER A 511 -13.32 -0.16 -10.27
CA SER A 511 -13.48 -0.54 -11.66
C SER A 511 -14.53 -1.63 -11.83
N GLU A 512 -15.33 -1.54 -12.90
CA GLU A 512 -16.30 -2.58 -13.28
C GLU A 512 -16.34 -2.77 -14.79
N ASP A 513 -16.21 -4.02 -15.23
CA ASP A 513 -16.41 -4.43 -16.63
C ASP A 513 -17.82 -4.04 -17.08
N GLN A 514 -17.95 -3.52 -18.31
CA GLN A 514 -19.24 -3.16 -18.91
C GLN A 514 -19.60 -4.01 -20.13
N GLY A 515 -18.89 -5.12 -20.34
CA GLY A 515 -19.20 -6.13 -21.33
C GLY A 515 -18.00 -6.44 -22.22
N MET A 516 -17.15 -7.35 -21.77
CA MET A 516 -16.01 -7.89 -22.53
C MET A 516 -16.36 -8.33 -23.96
N ASP A 517 -17.56 -8.88 -24.19
CA ASP A 517 -18.00 -9.33 -25.51
C ASP A 517 -18.13 -8.19 -26.54
N SER A 518 -18.14 -6.92 -26.10
CA SER A 518 -18.19 -5.75 -26.97
C SER A 518 -16.82 -5.20 -27.38
N ILE A 519 -15.73 -5.81 -26.90
CA ILE A 519 -14.37 -5.45 -27.30
C ILE A 519 -14.15 -5.90 -28.75
N PRO A 520 -13.75 -5.00 -29.65
CA PRO A 520 -13.50 -5.37 -31.04
C PRO A 520 -12.37 -6.39 -31.15
N ARG A 521 -12.64 -7.51 -31.82
CA ARG A 521 -11.60 -8.48 -32.17
C ARG A 521 -10.73 -7.90 -33.26
N ILE A 522 -9.43 -7.79 -32.98
CA ILE A 522 -8.46 -7.37 -33.98
C ILE A 522 -7.82 -8.61 -34.56
N VAL A 523 -7.87 -8.70 -35.88
CA VAL A 523 -7.37 -9.85 -36.63
C VAL A 523 -5.88 -9.67 -36.90
N ASP A 524 -5.09 -10.73 -36.80
CA ASP A 524 -3.66 -10.72 -37.12
C ASP A 524 -3.47 -10.40 -38.61
N PRO A 525 -2.73 -9.32 -38.98
CA PRO A 525 -2.44 -9.00 -40.38
C PRO A 525 -1.73 -10.13 -41.13
N LYS A 526 -0.94 -10.96 -40.43
CA LYS A 526 -0.22 -12.12 -40.98
C LYS A 526 -1.11 -13.36 -41.10
N ASN A 527 -2.20 -13.41 -40.34
CA ASN A 527 -3.15 -14.51 -40.36
C ASN A 527 -4.60 -13.99 -40.15
N PRO A 528 -5.33 -13.67 -41.23
CA PRO A 528 -6.69 -13.13 -41.17
C PRO A 528 -7.73 -14.03 -40.48
N ASN A 529 -7.37 -15.27 -40.13
CA ASN A 529 -8.23 -16.21 -39.42
C ASN A 529 -7.91 -16.31 -37.92
N ALA A 530 -6.88 -15.60 -37.45
CA ALA A 530 -6.49 -15.56 -36.05
C ALA A 530 -6.67 -14.15 -35.49
N GLU A 531 -7.04 -14.07 -34.21
CA GLU A 531 -6.96 -12.83 -33.45
C GLU A 531 -5.48 -12.47 -33.25
N ASP A 532 -5.17 -11.18 -33.37
CA ASP A 532 -3.85 -10.64 -33.07
C ASP A 532 -3.52 -10.98 -31.60
N PRO A 533 -2.52 -11.83 -31.32
CA PRO A 533 -2.27 -12.32 -29.98
C PRO A 533 -1.86 -11.21 -29.01
N VAL A 534 -1.31 -10.10 -29.52
CA VAL A 534 -0.93 -8.92 -28.72
C VAL A 534 -2.16 -8.08 -28.38
N LYS A 535 -3.20 -8.16 -29.20
CA LYS A 535 -4.46 -7.42 -29.05
C LYS A 535 -5.61 -8.35 -28.74
N ARG A 536 -5.33 -9.42 -28.00
CA ARG A 536 -6.36 -10.31 -27.50
C ARG A 536 -7.05 -9.64 -26.33
N ALA A 537 -8.37 -9.70 -26.28
CA ALA A 537 -9.10 -9.34 -25.06
C ALA A 537 -9.11 -10.53 -24.08
N TRP A 538 -8.92 -10.26 -22.80
CA TRP A 538 -9.14 -11.23 -21.74
C TRP A 538 -9.80 -10.54 -20.55
N THR A 539 -10.29 -11.35 -19.61
CA THR A 539 -10.98 -10.81 -18.45
C THR A 539 -10.10 -9.91 -17.62
N MET A 540 -10.67 -8.81 -17.15
CA MET A 540 -9.95 -7.80 -16.37
C MET A 540 -8.86 -7.05 -17.13
N GLY A 541 -8.67 -7.24 -18.44
CA GLY A 541 -7.68 -6.51 -19.23
C GLY A 541 -7.84 -4.99 -19.21
N TYR A 542 -9.00 -4.47 -18.75
CA TYR A 542 -9.19 -3.05 -18.45
C TYR A 542 -8.27 -2.52 -17.33
N LEU A 543 -7.64 -3.41 -16.54
CA LEU A 543 -6.66 -3.05 -15.53
C LEU A 543 -5.27 -2.80 -16.09
N GLU A 544 -4.97 -3.18 -17.33
CA GLU A 544 -3.65 -2.94 -17.95
C GLU A 544 -3.46 -1.48 -18.40
N GLY A 545 -4.51 -0.68 -18.27
CA GLY A 545 -4.46 0.73 -18.54
C GLY A 545 -3.44 1.43 -17.65
N ASN A 546 -2.71 2.38 -18.22
CA ASN A 546 -1.72 3.12 -17.47
C ASN A 546 -2.37 4.15 -16.53
N LEU A 547 -1.68 4.44 -15.43
CA LEU A 547 -1.95 5.63 -14.62
C LEU A 547 -0.88 6.69 -14.92
N HIS A 548 -1.30 7.82 -15.48
CA HIS A 548 -0.42 8.96 -15.72
C HIS A 548 -0.74 10.09 -14.73
N LEU A 549 0.28 10.59 -14.04
CA LEU A 549 0.21 11.72 -13.12
C LEU A 549 1.00 12.89 -13.70
N PHE A 550 0.42 14.08 -13.76
CA PHE A 550 1.09 15.30 -14.23
C PHE A 550 0.83 16.45 -13.26
N ASP A 551 1.84 17.23 -12.90
CA ASP A 551 1.62 18.49 -12.19
C ASP A 551 1.62 19.70 -13.13
N GLY A 552 1.18 20.86 -12.63
CA GLY A 552 1.15 22.10 -13.39
C GLY A 552 2.53 22.71 -13.70
N THR A 553 3.62 22.04 -13.34
CA THR A 553 5.01 22.41 -13.75
C THR A 553 5.55 21.52 -14.86
N GLY A 554 4.78 20.52 -15.30
CA GLY A 554 5.17 19.56 -16.33
C GLY A 554 5.95 18.36 -15.78
N ARG A 555 6.05 18.17 -14.45
CA ARG A 555 6.56 16.92 -13.91
C ARG A 555 5.53 15.83 -14.13
N GLU A 556 5.99 14.67 -14.57
CA GLU A 556 5.14 13.51 -14.79
C GLU A 556 5.60 12.31 -13.98
N ARG A 557 4.66 11.39 -13.72
CA ARG A 557 4.96 10.03 -13.30
C ARG A 557 3.96 9.09 -13.93
N ILE A 558 4.47 8.02 -14.50
CA ILE A 558 3.67 7.04 -15.22
C ILE A 558 3.85 5.67 -14.57
N TYR A 559 2.76 4.94 -14.43
CA TYR A 559 2.71 3.54 -14.05
C TYR A 559 2.06 2.75 -15.18
N GLY A 560 2.74 1.71 -15.67
CA GLY A 560 2.08 0.69 -16.49
C GLY A 560 1.20 -0.17 -15.62
N GLY A 561 0.00 -0.50 -16.09
CA GLY A 561 -0.99 -1.30 -15.36
C GLY A 561 -1.52 -0.65 -14.08
N HIS A 562 -2.83 -0.65 -13.89
CA HIS A 562 -3.47 -0.35 -12.63
C HIS A 562 -3.10 -1.38 -11.55
N GLU A 563 -2.93 -2.65 -11.92
CA GLU A 563 -2.45 -3.72 -11.04
C GLU A 563 -1.02 -3.52 -10.60
N ASP A 564 -0.14 -3.19 -11.52
CA ASP A 564 1.28 -2.96 -11.25
C ASP A 564 1.46 -1.69 -10.42
N TRP A 565 0.65 -0.66 -10.69
CA TRP A 565 0.53 0.51 -9.83
C TRP A 565 0.11 0.15 -8.40
N ALA A 566 -0.84 -0.77 -8.20
CA ALA A 566 -1.25 -1.25 -6.88
C ALA A 566 -0.22 -2.23 -6.26
N ASP A 567 0.95 -2.37 -6.89
CA ASP A 567 2.02 -3.30 -6.59
C ASP A 567 1.57 -4.77 -6.61
N ALA A 568 0.49 -5.08 -7.30
CA ALA A 568 0.05 -6.45 -7.44
C ALA A 568 0.94 -7.24 -8.40
N GLY A 569 0.95 -8.55 -8.23
CA GLY A 569 1.41 -9.43 -9.31
C GLY A 569 0.28 -9.60 -10.33
N PHE A 570 0.57 -10.32 -11.40
CA PHE A 570 -0.36 -10.58 -12.50
C PHE A 570 -1.76 -10.99 -12.03
N TYR A 571 -2.75 -10.16 -12.41
CA TYR A 571 -4.20 -10.38 -12.25
C TYR A 571 -4.66 -10.95 -10.93
N PHE A 572 -3.91 -10.67 -9.87
CA PHE A 572 -4.39 -10.81 -8.51
C PHE A 572 -4.97 -12.20 -8.21
N ASN A 573 -4.16 -13.24 -8.42
CA ASN A 573 -4.57 -14.61 -8.09
C ASN A 573 -5.05 -14.69 -6.64
N ARG A 574 -6.35 -15.05 -6.46
CA ARG A 574 -7.20 -15.50 -5.32
C ARG A 574 -6.79 -15.26 -3.84
N GLY A 575 -5.54 -14.98 -3.52
CA GLY A 575 -5.01 -14.56 -2.23
C GLY A 575 -4.61 -13.08 -2.16
N TYR A 576 -5.27 -12.17 -2.89
CA TYR A 576 -5.03 -10.72 -2.75
C TYR A 576 -6.12 -9.93 -2.02
N SER A 577 -7.35 -10.45 -1.95
CA SER A 577 -8.46 -9.85 -1.19
C SER A 577 -8.58 -10.48 0.20
N ALA A 578 -8.63 -9.66 1.24
CA ALA A 578 -9.03 -10.14 2.57
C ALA A 578 -10.56 -10.11 2.72
N PRO A 579 -11.15 -10.98 3.55
CA PRO A 579 -10.53 -12.08 4.32
C PRO A 579 -10.82 -13.47 3.68
N VAL A 580 -10.05 -14.56 3.78
CA VAL A 580 -8.78 -14.98 4.39
C VAL A 580 -7.89 -15.46 3.23
N GLY A 581 -6.65 -14.97 3.16
CA GLY A 581 -5.68 -15.30 2.11
C GLY A 581 -5.12 -14.09 1.36
N GLY A 582 -5.70 -12.90 1.55
CA GLY A 582 -5.31 -11.63 0.93
C GLY A 582 -3.87 -11.16 1.19
N SER A 583 -3.35 -10.27 0.33
CA SER A 583 -2.02 -9.69 0.48
C SER A 583 -2.02 -8.70 1.65
N ASN A 584 -1.23 -8.98 2.69
CA ASN A 584 -1.04 -8.16 3.89
C ASN A 584 -0.21 -6.89 3.64
N ARG A 585 -0.30 -6.28 2.45
CA ARG A 585 0.54 -5.11 2.18
C ARG A 585 -0.02 -3.88 2.86
N PRO A 586 0.77 -3.20 3.69
CA PRO A 586 0.20 -2.13 4.47
C PRO A 586 -0.13 -0.87 3.64
N PHE A 587 0.38 -0.76 2.42
CA PHE A 587 0.28 0.46 1.61
C PHE A 587 -0.26 0.25 0.19
N GLY A 588 -0.67 -0.96 -0.18
CA GLY A 588 -1.27 -1.19 -1.50
C GLY A 588 -1.88 -2.57 -1.63
N GLY A 589 -2.82 -2.73 -2.55
CA GLY A 589 -3.45 -4.01 -2.82
C GLY A 589 -4.87 -3.88 -3.34
N ILE A 590 -5.67 -4.91 -3.06
CA ILE A 590 -7.07 -5.00 -3.52
C ILE A 590 -8.00 -5.09 -2.33
N LEU A 591 -9.04 -4.28 -2.37
CA LEU A 591 -10.16 -4.38 -1.45
C LEU A 591 -11.14 -5.46 -1.93
N ARG A 592 -11.54 -5.38 -3.20
CA ARG A 592 -12.61 -6.20 -3.76
C ARG A 592 -12.23 -6.67 -5.17
N TYR A 593 -12.47 -7.95 -5.47
CA TYR A 593 -12.14 -8.54 -6.77
C TYR A 593 -13.20 -9.57 -7.18
N LYS A 594 -13.58 -9.57 -8.45
CA LYS A 594 -14.35 -10.62 -9.09
C LYS A 594 -13.92 -10.69 -10.55
N ASP A 595 -13.51 -11.87 -10.98
CA ASP A 595 -13.23 -12.17 -12.36
C ASP A 595 -14.54 -12.52 -13.12
N GLY A 596 -14.50 -12.48 -14.45
CA GLY A 596 -15.59 -12.84 -15.36
C GLY A 596 -16.20 -11.65 -16.12
N LYS A 597 -17.27 -11.93 -16.89
CA LYS A 597 -17.95 -10.95 -17.76
C LYS A 597 -18.56 -9.74 -17.03
N ASP A 598 -18.87 -9.90 -15.74
CA ASP A 598 -19.29 -8.83 -14.84
C ASP A 598 -18.22 -8.59 -13.77
N GLY A 599 -16.97 -8.60 -14.21
CA GLY A 599 -15.81 -8.47 -13.36
C GLY A 599 -15.73 -7.09 -12.71
N TYR A 600 -15.13 -7.04 -11.53
CA TYR A 600 -14.84 -5.77 -10.86
C TYR A 600 -13.53 -5.88 -10.10
N ALA A 601 -12.89 -4.74 -9.91
CA ALA A 601 -11.78 -4.59 -8.97
C ALA A 601 -11.88 -3.26 -8.23
N THR A 602 -11.54 -3.28 -6.95
CA THR A 602 -11.27 -2.08 -6.18
C THR A 602 -9.86 -2.18 -5.65
N ILE A 603 -8.96 -1.41 -6.22
CA ILE A 603 -7.54 -1.40 -5.87
C ILE A 603 -7.19 -0.13 -5.12
N PHE A 604 -6.16 -0.19 -4.30
CA PHE A 604 -5.67 0.97 -3.57
C PHE A 604 -4.16 1.01 -3.52
N ARG A 605 -3.64 2.23 -3.36
CA ARG A 605 -2.29 2.48 -2.92
C ARG A 605 -2.25 3.73 -2.07
N TYR A 606 -1.59 3.62 -0.93
CA TYR A 606 -1.23 4.74 -0.08
C TYR A 606 0.25 5.00 -0.21
N PHE A 607 0.61 6.26 -0.36
CA PHE A 607 2.00 6.65 -0.56
C PHE A 607 2.60 7.11 0.76
N ASN A 608 3.76 6.55 1.09
CA ASN A 608 4.64 7.13 2.09
C ASN A 608 5.32 8.39 1.50
N ASP A 609 6.10 9.09 2.32
CA ASP A 609 6.70 10.36 1.89
C ASP A 609 7.69 10.26 0.73
N LEU A 610 8.39 9.13 0.61
CA LEU A 610 9.31 8.88 -0.49
C LEU A 610 8.57 8.63 -1.81
N SER A 611 7.51 7.83 -1.74
CA SER A 611 6.73 7.43 -2.92
C SER A 611 5.64 8.44 -3.29
N ALA A 612 5.31 9.38 -2.42
CA ALA A 612 4.24 10.35 -2.65
C ALA A 612 4.58 11.33 -3.79
N PHE A 613 3.59 11.58 -4.65
CA PHE A 613 3.75 12.53 -5.76
C PHE A 613 3.44 13.94 -5.27
N ARG A 614 4.48 14.75 -5.05
CA ARG A 614 4.35 16.20 -4.84
C ARG A 614 3.98 16.88 -6.16
N PHE A 615 3.09 17.85 -6.08
CA PHE A 615 2.58 18.60 -7.21
C PHE A 615 2.48 20.10 -6.90
N GLN A 616 2.65 20.90 -7.94
CA GLN A 616 2.51 22.36 -7.91
C GLN A 616 1.53 22.79 -9.01
N ASN A 617 0.73 23.81 -8.74
CA ASN A 617 -0.27 24.36 -9.67
C ASN A 617 -1.29 23.31 -10.17
N GLY A 618 -1.59 22.32 -9.33
CA GLY A 618 -2.53 21.24 -9.59
C GLY A 618 -1.85 19.90 -9.91
N LEU A 619 -2.64 18.84 -9.83
CA LEU A 619 -2.29 17.48 -10.23
C LEU A 619 -3.40 16.94 -11.13
N GLN A 620 -3.03 16.51 -12.32
CA GLN A 620 -3.88 15.80 -13.27
C GLN A 620 -3.58 14.31 -13.18
N MET A 621 -4.62 13.48 -13.15
CA MET A 621 -4.47 12.02 -13.18
C MET A 621 -5.34 11.43 -14.29
N ASN A 622 -4.73 10.63 -15.15
CA ASN A 622 -5.38 9.95 -16.26
C ASN A 622 -5.25 8.44 -16.06
N PHE A 623 -6.37 7.72 -16.18
CA PHE A 623 -6.47 6.27 -16.06
C PHE A 623 -6.90 5.72 -17.42
N GLY A 624 -5.97 5.08 -18.12
CA GLY A 624 -6.27 4.34 -19.34
C GLY A 624 -7.16 3.13 -19.03
N HIS A 625 -7.82 2.57 -20.04
CA HIS A 625 -8.68 1.40 -19.84
C HIS A 625 -8.48 0.36 -20.93
N GLY A 626 -7.60 -0.60 -20.65
CA GLY A 626 -7.32 -1.69 -21.56
C GLY A 626 -5.86 -1.81 -21.92
N THR A 627 -5.63 -2.75 -22.83
CA THR A 627 -4.30 -3.20 -23.26
C THR A 627 -3.82 -2.50 -24.53
N TRP A 628 -4.70 -1.77 -25.23
CA TRP A 628 -4.32 -0.89 -26.32
C TRP A 628 -5.42 0.12 -26.62
N ASN A 629 -5.06 1.38 -26.83
CA ASN A 629 -5.94 2.49 -27.22
C ASN A 629 -7.27 2.53 -26.46
N ASN A 630 -7.30 2.26 -25.16
CA ASN A 630 -8.54 2.33 -24.38
C ASN A 630 -9.64 1.38 -24.92
N ASN A 631 -9.27 0.17 -25.32
CA ASN A 631 -10.13 -0.79 -26.00
C ASN A 631 -11.18 -1.49 -25.11
N PHE A 632 -11.23 -1.23 -23.81
CA PHE A 632 -12.17 -1.89 -22.91
C PHE A 632 -13.33 -0.97 -22.50
N PRO A 633 -14.59 -1.43 -22.54
CA PRO A 633 -15.68 -0.70 -21.92
C PRO A 633 -15.63 -0.92 -20.41
N VAL A 634 -15.48 0.15 -19.62
CA VAL A 634 -15.32 0.05 -18.17
C VAL A 634 -16.08 1.17 -17.45
N LYS A 635 -16.43 0.96 -16.18
CA LYS A 635 -16.76 2.04 -15.25
C LYS A 635 -15.61 2.29 -14.30
N PHE A 636 -15.13 3.52 -14.20
CA PHE A 636 -14.12 3.90 -13.21
C PHE A 636 -14.64 4.96 -12.25
N GLY A 637 -14.43 4.75 -10.96
CA GLY A 637 -14.62 5.73 -9.89
C GLY A 637 -13.34 5.83 -9.07
N VAL A 638 -13.06 7.01 -8.49
CA VAL A 638 -11.80 7.22 -7.75
C VAL A 638 -11.97 8.02 -6.47
N THR A 639 -11.21 7.66 -5.44
CA THR A 639 -11.05 8.42 -4.21
C THR A 639 -9.57 8.81 -4.06
N VAL A 640 -9.29 10.10 -4.03
CA VAL A 640 -7.95 10.69 -3.96
C VAL A 640 -7.72 11.26 -2.57
N TYR A 641 -6.60 10.90 -1.95
CA TYR A 641 -6.15 11.42 -0.66
C TYR A 641 -4.89 12.25 -0.91
N TYR A 642 -4.92 13.52 -0.53
CA TYR A 642 -3.78 14.41 -0.71
C TYR A 642 -3.66 15.41 0.43
N TYR A 643 -2.44 15.86 0.72
CA TYR A 643 -2.25 17.03 1.56
C TYR A 643 -2.21 18.26 0.68
N LYS A 644 -3.10 19.22 0.92
CA LYS A 644 -3.01 20.56 0.36
C LYS A 644 -2.02 21.37 1.18
N GLU A 645 -1.00 21.93 0.54
CA GLU A 645 -0.02 22.84 1.14
C GLU A 645 -0.50 24.29 0.91
N SER A 646 -0.35 25.15 1.92
CA SER A 646 -0.81 26.54 1.89
C SER A 646 0.22 27.51 1.34
#